data_AF-A0A371DY12-F1
#
_entry.id   AF-A0A371DY12-F1
#
_cell.length_a   1.000
_cell.length_b   1.000
_cell.length_c   1.000
_cell.angle_alpha   90.00
_cell.angle_beta   90.00
_cell.angle_gamma   90.00
#
_symmetry.space_group_name_H-M   'P 1'
#
loop_
_entity.id
_entity.type
_entity.pdbx_description
1 polymer ?
#
loop_
_entity_poly.entity_id
_entity_poly.type
_entity_poly.pdbx_seq_one_letter_code
_entity_poly.pdbx_strand_id
1 'polypeptide(L)'
;MSFDAMDPMSEVTSDFMGADDDALAEESVHIPAGDLVEIRRSAVPMRGVVLYSILYKRKWTIQTLTSHGEIWQHDEHDVTFRIPGFVHKTLAEKCGMFEDARSETEMAARVDILKRLRTFEKRFEYDCHLIPELARSMSFYERVAHPDGKSWSQVTTRQAAEMLLGKKATLTTDDLFAVQSYLIDQGDLFVSEARRFLQTQLFWVRPRQEVEDVRSVHRLILHKSPALDAFISKARNVVQDSRQRAVDSFNEPPSRQPLDGLHWTAEDKAIMRFLVASMQNRRIIQTDPYAIPLAHILKKLGLYTSQEIDAYDVRTTHALLVELGVVAPWEELNTREGIRRTYPLAIDPAPSKSTPIIPSPLGPDDFYSHDIVESIRHDFGDLPVYVVDDWNAEELDDGFSVERIPSDPEHTWLHVHIADPTTLLPPTHKLARHAMEMTTAYYFPDRSVPMLPRDARFHRFSLGNTPGQAETVLTFSLKTNASGEIVDYKVRPSVVRNVRIIRYDEVDSLLGEPPQSAMYPFGKPPSSTTHPHRTYDAATTEDFREMKKIARSLIQYRLNNGALVFAFSSPEMTVDPRPIPSELLSTDEPHAFRGFPSVMYAVRQTFTGGSRAMIAECMMGAGRVASLFFRDRGIPALRRTVGAVRVERKGGLEALMATRTEHGTINAFEAMRNRISAPPGGYSTTPGGHSLLGVREGEGYMKVTSPLRRFGDMLAHWQIKHALLAEGNPVLFDEAWLAQVAEDMGSRELEAKRTEGRQQQFWAHSYILRWLRDPVHKERAHDPLRSLKARVTEGPVPTSRYLESMYKVHIPELGLQGRIMQFPRNRTVELGEEVEVEIDRIQLGTHPLLDLKIRS
;
A
#
# COMPACT_ATOMS: atom_id res chain seq x y z
N MET A 1 -2.92 33.74 -27.38
CA MET A 1 -3.96 34.32 -26.50
C MET A 1 -3.72 33.76 -25.12
N SER A 2 -3.37 34.61 -24.17
CA SER A 2 -3.14 34.25 -22.77
C SER A 2 -4.45 33.79 -22.14
N PHE A 3 -4.42 32.68 -21.42
CA PHE A 3 -5.47 32.36 -20.48
C PHE A 3 -5.19 33.15 -19.21
N ASP A 4 -5.86 34.29 -19.09
CA ASP A 4 -5.93 35.04 -17.84
C ASP A 4 -6.65 34.20 -16.78
N ALA A 5 -6.06 34.19 -15.59
CA ALA A 5 -6.61 33.58 -14.40
C ALA A 5 -8.02 34.13 -14.14
N MET A 6 -9.02 33.24 -14.16
CA MET A 6 -10.34 33.59 -13.64
C MET A 6 -10.27 33.65 -12.10
N ASP A 7 -10.79 34.77 -11.60
CA ASP A 7 -11.10 35.11 -10.20
C ASP A 7 -11.88 33.97 -9.49
N PRO A 8 -11.79 33.83 -8.16
CA PRO A 8 -12.41 32.73 -7.44
C PRO A 8 -13.93 32.95 -7.40
N MET A 9 -14.66 32.21 -8.25
CA MET A 9 -16.12 32.23 -8.24
C MET A 9 -16.64 31.71 -6.89
N SER A 10 -17.47 32.57 -6.32
CA SER A 10 -18.37 32.41 -5.19
C SER A 10 -19.19 31.11 -5.21
N GLU A 11 -19.41 30.58 -4.01
CA GLU A 11 -20.52 29.71 -3.57
C GLU A 11 -21.41 29.14 -4.69
N VAL A 12 -21.10 27.92 -5.12
CA VAL A 12 -22.09 26.98 -5.64
C VAL A 12 -21.99 25.72 -4.79
N THR A 13 -22.96 25.56 -3.89
CA THR A 13 -23.28 24.33 -3.18
C THR A 13 -23.87 23.32 -4.16
N SER A 14 -23.26 22.14 -4.31
CA SER A 14 -23.97 20.85 -4.47
C SER A 14 -22.98 19.68 -4.36
N ASP A 15 -23.54 18.56 -3.91
CA ASP A 15 -22.95 17.50 -3.13
C ASP A 15 -22.18 16.43 -3.93
N PHE A 16 -21.59 15.50 -3.18
CA PHE A 16 -21.17 14.13 -3.55
C PHE A 16 -19.70 13.93 -3.96
N MET A 17 -18.87 13.65 -2.95
CA MET A 17 -17.60 12.94 -3.10
C MET A 17 -17.74 11.51 -2.53
N GLY A 18 -17.17 10.52 -3.21
CA GLY A 18 -17.33 9.09 -2.94
C GLY A 18 -16.80 8.64 -1.56
N ALA A 19 -17.32 7.50 -1.10
CA ALA A 19 -17.09 6.93 0.23
C ALA A 19 -15.74 6.17 0.40
N ASP A 20 -14.93 6.06 -0.66
CA ASP A 20 -13.65 5.36 -0.63
C ASP A 20 -12.50 6.35 -0.32
N ASP A 21 -12.31 6.59 0.97
CA ASP A 21 -11.34 7.52 1.56
C ASP A 21 -9.85 7.17 1.27
N ASP A 22 -9.60 6.03 0.63
CA ASP A 22 -8.28 5.47 0.31
C ASP A 22 -7.75 5.86 -1.10
N ALA A 23 -8.55 6.55 -1.93
CA ALA A 23 -8.31 6.79 -3.36
C ALA A 23 -7.16 7.78 -3.72
N LEU A 24 -6.44 8.34 -2.75
CA LEU A 24 -5.56 9.52 -2.98
C LEU A 24 -4.22 9.25 -3.70
N ALA A 25 -3.96 8.03 -4.17
CA ALA A 25 -2.69 7.67 -4.82
C ALA A 25 -2.82 6.70 -5.99
N GLU A 26 -4.03 6.48 -6.50
CA GLU A 26 -4.23 5.57 -7.65
C GLU A 26 -3.93 6.31 -8.95
N GLU A 27 -3.50 5.58 -9.99
CA GLU A 27 -3.36 6.14 -11.33
C GLU A 27 -4.75 6.55 -11.83
N SER A 28 -5.06 7.82 -11.63
CA SER A 28 -6.33 8.44 -11.99
C SER A 28 -6.54 8.26 -13.49
N VAL A 29 -7.58 7.52 -13.89
CA VAL A 29 -7.88 7.28 -15.31
C VAL A 29 -8.63 8.48 -15.84
N HIS A 30 -8.02 9.18 -16.79
CA HIS A 30 -8.73 10.22 -17.53
C HIS A 30 -9.83 9.59 -18.39
N ILE A 31 -11.07 10.01 -18.18
CA ILE A 31 -12.23 9.57 -18.98
C ILE A 31 -12.65 10.73 -19.90
N PRO A 32 -12.48 10.61 -21.22
CA PRO A 32 -12.73 11.72 -22.12
C PRO A 32 -14.22 12.02 -22.28
N ALA A 33 -14.52 13.27 -22.63
CA ALA A 33 -15.85 13.69 -23.02
C ALA A 33 -16.36 12.93 -24.24
N GLY A 34 -17.63 12.51 -24.20
CA GLY A 34 -18.30 11.71 -25.22
C GLY A 34 -18.37 10.22 -24.91
N ASP A 35 -17.63 9.73 -23.90
CA ASP A 35 -17.75 8.36 -23.42
C ASP A 35 -19.06 8.15 -22.67
N LEU A 36 -19.68 6.97 -22.84
CA LEU A 36 -20.77 6.51 -21.97
C LEU A 36 -20.14 5.79 -20.77
N VAL A 37 -20.64 6.08 -19.57
CA VAL A 37 -20.16 5.45 -18.32
C VAL A 37 -21.30 4.86 -17.51
N GLU A 38 -21.02 3.77 -16.79
CA GLU A 38 -21.84 3.32 -15.67
C GLU A 38 -21.21 3.80 -14.36
N ILE A 39 -21.91 4.72 -13.69
CA ILE A 39 -21.60 5.23 -12.36
C ILE A 39 -22.33 4.34 -11.35
N ARG A 40 -21.67 3.86 -10.30
CA ARG A 40 -22.35 3.15 -9.21
C ARG A 40 -22.04 3.77 -7.87
N ARG A 41 -23.09 4.19 -7.14
CA ARG A 41 -23.00 4.72 -5.77
C ARG A 41 -23.96 3.96 -4.87
N SER A 42 -23.48 3.45 -3.74
CA SER A 42 -24.29 2.66 -2.81
C SER A 42 -25.03 1.50 -3.49
N ALA A 43 -24.33 0.81 -4.40
CA ALA A 43 -24.85 -0.25 -5.27
C ALA A 43 -25.89 0.16 -6.34
N VAL A 44 -26.29 1.44 -6.41
CA VAL A 44 -27.24 1.94 -7.39
C VAL A 44 -26.52 2.36 -8.68
N PRO A 45 -26.85 1.76 -9.84
CA PRO A 45 -26.28 2.17 -11.12
C PRO A 45 -26.98 3.39 -11.70
N MET A 46 -26.20 4.29 -12.28
CA MET A 46 -26.64 5.40 -13.11
C MET A 46 -25.80 5.43 -14.39
N ARG A 47 -26.45 5.57 -15.54
CA ARG A 47 -25.77 5.61 -16.84
C ARG A 47 -25.83 7.02 -17.39
N GLY A 48 -24.76 7.44 -18.06
CA GLY A 48 -24.71 8.76 -18.65
C GLY A 48 -23.51 8.98 -19.53
N VAL A 49 -23.52 10.12 -20.23
CA VAL A 49 -22.42 10.52 -21.11
C VAL A 49 -21.56 11.56 -20.41
N VAL A 50 -20.24 11.32 -20.42
CA VAL A 50 -19.26 12.26 -19.88
C VAL A 50 -19.27 13.53 -20.73
N LEU A 51 -19.52 14.66 -20.09
CA LEU A 51 -19.48 15.98 -20.71
C LEU A 51 -18.09 16.59 -20.61
N TYR A 52 -17.48 16.52 -19.42
CA TYR A 52 -16.18 17.09 -19.12
C TYR A 52 -15.46 16.28 -18.05
N SER A 53 -14.14 16.30 -18.10
CA SER A 53 -13.26 15.79 -17.06
C SER A 53 -12.22 16.84 -16.72
N ILE A 54 -12.12 17.21 -15.45
CA ILE A 54 -11.25 18.26 -14.95
C ILE A 54 -10.35 17.67 -13.87
N LEU A 55 -9.04 17.88 -13.97
CA LEU A 55 -8.10 17.45 -12.95
C LEU A 55 -8.09 18.48 -11.81
N TYR A 56 -8.66 18.13 -10.67
CA TYR A 56 -8.71 18.98 -9.48
C TYR A 56 -8.16 18.23 -8.26
N LYS A 57 -7.25 18.86 -7.50
CA LYS A 57 -6.61 18.23 -6.32
C LYS A 57 -6.08 16.80 -6.58
N ARG A 58 -5.53 16.56 -7.78
CA ARG A 58 -5.01 15.25 -8.24
C ARG A 58 -6.05 14.15 -8.44
N LYS A 59 -7.34 14.48 -8.48
CA LYS A 59 -8.43 13.58 -8.84
C LYS A 59 -9.10 14.07 -10.12
N TRP A 60 -9.53 13.14 -10.97
CA TRP A 60 -10.36 13.53 -12.12
C TRP A 60 -11.78 13.73 -11.62
N THR A 61 -12.21 14.98 -11.57
CA THR A 61 -13.63 15.31 -11.37
C THR A 61 -14.31 15.24 -12.72
N ILE A 62 -15.31 14.37 -12.81
CA ILE A 62 -16.04 14.03 -14.03
C ILE A 62 -17.45 14.57 -13.91
N GLN A 63 -17.92 15.25 -14.96
CA GLN A 63 -19.31 15.67 -15.10
C GLN A 63 -19.99 14.79 -16.15
N THR A 64 -21.08 14.14 -15.75
CA THR A 64 -21.82 13.19 -16.58
C THR A 64 -23.28 13.58 -16.68
N LEU A 65 -23.80 13.70 -17.91
CA LEU A 65 -25.23 13.84 -18.18
C LEU A 65 -25.90 12.47 -18.07
N THR A 66 -26.71 12.28 -17.04
CA THR A 66 -27.40 11.01 -16.76
C THR A 66 -28.57 10.78 -17.72
N SER A 67 -29.04 9.54 -17.81
CA SER A 67 -30.23 9.21 -18.59
C SER A 67 -31.53 9.87 -18.09
N HIS A 68 -31.52 10.42 -16.87
CA HIS A 68 -32.62 11.21 -16.30
C HIS A 68 -32.57 12.69 -16.69
N GLY A 69 -31.50 13.15 -17.36
CA GLY A 69 -31.32 14.55 -17.76
C GLY A 69 -30.63 15.43 -16.73
N GLU A 70 -30.13 14.83 -15.64
CA GLU A 70 -29.37 15.52 -14.59
C GLU A 70 -27.88 15.52 -14.95
N ILE A 71 -27.13 16.51 -14.47
CA ILE A 71 -25.66 16.48 -14.53
C ILE A 71 -25.14 16.08 -13.17
N TRP A 72 -24.46 14.94 -13.12
CA TRP A 72 -23.81 14.46 -11.91
C TRP A 72 -22.33 14.77 -11.96
N GLN A 73 -21.83 15.34 -10.87
CA GLN A 73 -20.41 15.43 -10.61
C GLN A 73 -19.96 14.22 -9.78
N HIS A 74 -18.91 13.55 -10.24
CA HIS A 74 -18.37 12.35 -9.62
C HIS A 74 -16.87 12.21 -9.85
N ASP A 75 -16.25 11.24 -9.18
CA ASP A 75 -14.86 10.88 -9.42
C ASP A 75 -14.73 9.67 -10.36
N GLU A 76 -13.52 9.39 -10.80
CA GLU A 76 -13.22 8.27 -11.69
C GLU A 76 -13.46 6.90 -11.05
N HIS A 77 -13.44 6.80 -9.72
CA HIS A 77 -13.65 5.55 -9.00
C HIS A 77 -15.14 5.18 -8.99
N ASP A 78 -16.04 6.16 -8.98
CA ASP A 78 -17.48 5.88 -9.14
C ASP A 78 -17.81 5.18 -10.48
N VAL A 79 -16.93 5.24 -11.49
CA VAL A 79 -17.11 4.60 -12.80
C VAL A 79 -16.70 3.14 -12.77
N THR A 80 -17.65 2.26 -13.12
CA THR A 80 -17.45 0.80 -13.13
C THR A 80 -17.23 0.25 -14.54
N PHE A 81 -17.82 0.88 -15.56
CA PHE A 81 -17.67 0.50 -16.97
C PHE A 81 -17.67 1.74 -17.88
N ARG A 82 -17.03 1.64 -19.04
CA ARG A 82 -17.05 2.69 -20.07
C ARG A 82 -17.25 2.15 -21.49
N ILE A 83 -17.97 2.89 -22.32
CA ILE A 83 -18.02 2.71 -23.77
C ILE A 83 -17.40 3.94 -24.44
N PRO A 84 -16.17 3.81 -24.98
CA PRO A 84 -15.45 4.93 -25.56
C PRO A 84 -16.16 5.51 -26.79
N GLY A 85 -16.19 6.84 -26.91
CA GLY A 85 -16.69 7.55 -28.09
C GLY A 85 -18.17 7.29 -28.40
N PHE A 86 -18.99 7.02 -27.38
CA PHE A 86 -20.43 6.78 -27.53
C PHE A 86 -21.15 7.95 -28.24
N VAL A 87 -20.73 9.18 -27.96
CA VAL A 87 -21.04 10.35 -28.78
C VAL A 87 -19.77 11.10 -29.14
N HIS A 88 -19.85 11.94 -30.18
CA HIS A 88 -18.72 12.79 -30.55
C HIS A 88 -18.44 13.81 -29.44
N LYS A 89 -17.15 14.00 -29.09
CA LYS A 89 -16.69 14.91 -28.04
C LYS A 89 -17.33 16.30 -28.13
N THR A 90 -17.39 16.88 -29.34
CA THR A 90 -17.98 18.22 -29.53
C THR A 90 -19.49 18.29 -29.28
N LEU A 91 -20.22 17.18 -29.35
CA LEU A 91 -21.63 17.14 -28.97
C LEU A 91 -21.77 17.14 -27.44
N ALA A 92 -20.94 16.39 -26.73
CA ALA A 92 -20.89 16.37 -25.28
C ALA A 92 -20.52 17.76 -24.73
N GLU A 93 -19.47 18.38 -25.26
CA GLU A 93 -19.01 19.72 -24.85
C GLU A 93 -20.03 20.84 -25.18
N LYS A 94 -21.00 20.61 -26.07
CA LYS A 94 -22.08 21.57 -26.35
C LYS A 94 -23.19 21.57 -25.30
N CYS A 95 -23.22 20.60 -24.38
CA CYS A 95 -24.26 20.49 -23.36
C CYS A 95 -24.08 21.50 -22.21
N GLY A 96 -22.91 22.14 -22.11
CA GLY A 96 -22.57 23.08 -21.03
C GLY A 96 -22.25 22.36 -19.71
N MET A 97 -21.61 23.08 -18.78
CA MET A 97 -21.11 22.54 -17.50
C MET A 97 -22.05 22.77 -16.30
N PHE A 98 -23.12 23.54 -16.48
CA PHE A 98 -24.05 23.90 -15.40
C PHE A 98 -25.21 22.92 -15.31
N GLU A 99 -25.79 22.73 -14.11
CA GLU A 99 -26.95 21.84 -13.91
C GLU A 99 -28.10 22.16 -14.88
N ASP A 100 -28.43 23.43 -15.05
CA ASP A 100 -29.41 23.89 -16.03
C ASP A 100 -28.76 24.27 -17.37
N ALA A 101 -29.45 23.97 -18.47
CA ALA A 101 -29.07 24.47 -19.78
C ALA A 101 -29.25 25.99 -19.85
N ARG A 102 -28.18 26.72 -20.19
CA ARG A 102 -28.13 28.19 -20.25
C ARG A 102 -28.50 28.74 -21.63
N SER A 103 -28.64 27.87 -22.63
CA SER A 103 -29.02 28.26 -24.00
C SER A 103 -29.86 27.19 -24.69
N GLU A 104 -30.58 27.58 -25.75
CA GLU A 104 -31.31 26.63 -26.61
C GLU A 104 -30.36 25.61 -27.27
N THR A 105 -29.13 26.02 -27.58
CA THR A 105 -28.09 25.13 -28.14
C THR A 105 -27.69 24.04 -27.15
N GLU A 106 -27.49 24.40 -25.88
CA GLU A 106 -27.20 23.44 -24.80
C GLU A 106 -28.37 22.48 -24.60
N MET A 107 -29.60 23.01 -24.55
CA MET A 107 -30.81 22.21 -24.42
C MET A 107 -30.95 21.20 -25.57
N ALA A 108 -30.75 21.65 -26.82
CA ALA A 108 -30.83 20.78 -27.99
C ALA A 108 -29.76 19.67 -27.97
N ALA A 109 -28.53 19.99 -27.56
CA ALA A 109 -27.46 19.01 -27.43
C ALA A 109 -27.78 17.95 -26.35
N ARG A 110 -28.26 18.38 -25.18
CA ARG A 110 -28.70 17.46 -24.10
C ARG A 110 -29.82 16.54 -24.58
N VAL A 111 -30.82 17.09 -25.28
CA VAL A 111 -31.93 16.30 -25.84
C VAL A 111 -31.45 15.26 -26.87
N ASP A 112 -30.46 15.57 -27.72
CA ASP A 112 -29.88 14.58 -28.64
C ASP A 112 -29.20 13.44 -27.86
N ILE A 113 -28.36 13.77 -26.87
CA ILE A 113 -27.70 12.76 -26.02
C ILE A 113 -28.74 11.89 -25.30
N LEU A 114 -29.77 12.48 -24.70
CA LEU A 114 -30.82 11.74 -23.99
C LEU A 114 -31.60 10.79 -24.91
N LYS A 115 -31.87 11.18 -26.16
CA LYS A 115 -32.49 10.29 -27.15
C LYS A 115 -31.60 9.08 -27.47
N ARG A 116 -30.29 9.29 -27.60
CA ARG A 116 -29.31 8.22 -27.83
C ARG A 116 -29.20 7.29 -26.63
N LEU A 117 -29.11 7.84 -25.42
CA LEU A 117 -29.12 7.10 -24.16
C LEU A 117 -30.36 6.23 -24.05
N ARG A 118 -31.55 6.78 -24.28
CA ARG A 118 -32.81 6.04 -24.21
C ARG A 118 -32.90 4.91 -25.24
N THR A 119 -32.33 5.11 -26.42
CA THR A 119 -32.28 4.06 -27.46
C THR A 119 -31.31 2.95 -27.04
N PHE A 120 -30.16 3.33 -26.48
CA PHE A 120 -29.17 2.40 -25.94
C PHE A 120 -29.74 1.58 -24.77
N GLU A 121 -30.37 2.21 -23.78
CA GLU A 121 -30.90 1.53 -22.59
C GLU A 121 -31.93 0.47 -22.96
N LYS A 122 -32.83 0.76 -23.91
CA LYS A 122 -33.79 -0.23 -24.43
C LYS A 122 -33.13 -1.43 -25.08
N ARG A 123 -32.04 -1.21 -25.84
CA ARG A 123 -31.27 -2.31 -26.44
C ARG A 123 -30.55 -3.11 -25.35
N PHE A 124 -29.87 -2.41 -24.44
CA PHE A 124 -29.04 -3.00 -23.41
C PHE A 124 -29.85 -3.85 -22.41
N GLU A 125 -31.08 -3.44 -22.09
CA GLU A 125 -32.00 -4.21 -21.26
C GLU A 125 -32.23 -5.63 -21.80
N TYR A 126 -32.36 -5.77 -23.13
CA TYR A 126 -32.47 -7.09 -23.77
C TYR A 126 -31.22 -7.95 -23.54
N ASP A 127 -30.03 -7.37 -23.72
CA ASP A 127 -28.77 -8.09 -23.51
C ASP A 127 -28.61 -8.52 -22.05
N CYS A 128 -28.99 -7.67 -21.09
CA CYS A 128 -28.99 -7.99 -19.66
C CYS A 128 -29.92 -9.17 -19.30
N HIS A 129 -31.03 -9.35 -20.00
CA HIS A 129 -31.94 -10.47 -19.73
C HIS A 129 -31.41 -11.83 -20.20
N LEU A 130 -30.59 -11.84 -21.27
CA LEU A 130 -30.03 -13.06 -21.83
C LEU A 130 -28.96 -13.71 -20.93
N ILE A 131 -28.10 -12.89 -20.32
CA ILE A 131 -26.93 -13.39 -19.58
C ILE A 131 -27.31 -14.31 -18.40
N PRO A 132 -28.29 -13.98 -17.53
CA PRO A 132 -28.69 -14.86 -16.44
C PRO A 132 -29.25 -16.21 -16.89
N GLU A 133 -29.91 -16.28 -18.05
CA GLU A 133 -30.42 -17.54 -18.61
C GLU A 133 -29.27 -18.45 -19.07
N LEU A 134 -28.30 -17.87 -19.78
CA LEU A 134 -27.09 -18.58 -20.20
C LEU A 134 -26.30 -19.07 -18.99
N ALA A 135 -26.09 -18.21 -18.01
CA ALA A 135 -25.36 -18.55 -16.79
C ALA A 135 -25.99 -19.71 -16.02
N ARG A 136 -27.33 -19.74 -15.92
CA ARG A 136 -28.09 -20.86 -15.34
C ARG A 136 -27.96 -22.14 -16.17
N SER A 137 -28.08 -22.05 -17.49
CA SER A 137 -28.08 -23.22 -18.38
C SER A 137 -26.78 -24.03 -18.34
N MET A 138 -25.65 -23.39 -18.01
CA MET A 138 -24.34 -24.03 -17.93
C MET A 138 -23.78 -24.14 -16.51
N SER A 139 -24.54 -23.72 -15.49
CA SER A 139 -24.06 -23.58 -14.11
C SER A 139 -22.76 -22.78 -14.04
N PHE A 140 -22.76 -21.57 -14.59
CA PHE A 140 -21.56 -20.76 -14.80
C PHE A 140 -20.70 -20.61 -13.53
N TYR A 141 -21.32 -20.28 -12.39
CA TYR A 141 -20.63 -20.20 -11.10
C TYR A 141 -19.85 -21.48 -10.77
N GLU A 142 -20.45 -22.67 -10.98
CA GLU A 142 -19.79 -23.94 -10.67
C GLU A 142 -18.54 -24.20 -11.52
N ARG A 143 -18.48 -23.61 -12.72
CA ARG A 143 -17.34 -23.75 -13.63
C ARG A 143 -16.18 -22.83 -13.27
N VAL A 144 -16.47 -21.66 -12.70
CA VAL A 144 -15.46 -20.65 -12.38
C VAL A 144 -15.06 -20.67 -10.90
N ALA A 145 -15.87 -21.29 -10.04
CA ALA A 145 -15.55 -21.51 -8.63
C ALA A 145 -14.42 -22.52 -8.47
N HIS A 146 -13.52 -22.26 -7.52
CA HIS A 146 -12.38 -23.13 -7.25
C HIS A 146 -12.83 -24.57 -6.94
N PRO A 147 -12.16 -25.61 -7.47
CA PRO A 147 -12.62 -26.99 -7.33
C PRO A 147 -12.73 -27.51 -5.88
N ASP A 148 -11.89 -27.03 -4.97
CA ASP A 148 -11.91 -27.45 -3.55
C ASP A 148 -13.11 -26.92 -2.75
N GLY A 149 -13.87 -25.95 -3.30
CA GLY A 149 -15.02 -25.31 -2.66
C GLY A 149 -14.70 -24.40 -1.46
N LYS A 150 -13.42 -24.26 -1.08
CA LYS A 150 -12.96 -23.50 0.09
C LYS A 150 -12.06 -22.32 -0.28
N SER A 151 -11.36 -22.43 -1.41
CA SER A 151 -10.48 -21.38 -1.91
C SER A 151 -11.23 -20.42 -2.82
N TRP A 152 -10.80 -19.17 -2.79
CA TRP A 152 -11.25 -18.17 -3.74
C TRP A 152 -10.69 -18.48 -5.13
N SER A 153 -11.42 -18.07 -6.16
CA SER A 153 -10.98 -18.10 -7.56
C SER A 153 -11.29 -16.76 -8.20
N GLN A 154 -11.01 -16.60 -9.48
CA GLN A 154 -11.08 -15.32 -10.17
C GLN A 154 -11.62 -15.49 -11.58
N VAL A 155 -12.28 -14.45 -12.07
CA VAL A 155 -12.73 -14.36 -13.46
C VAL A 155 -12.78 -12.89 -13.87
N THR A 156 -12.27 -12.57 -15.05
CA THR A 156 -12.45 -11.24 -15.66
C THR A 156 -13.77 -11.16 -16.41
N THR A 157 -14.32 -9.95 -16.59
CA THR A 157 -15.50 -9.72 -17.44
C THR A 157 -15.33 -10.35 -18.82
N ARG A 158 -14.13 -10.25 -19.42
CA ARG A 158 -13.82 -10.84 -20.72
C ARG A 158 -13.88 -12.36 -20.70
N GLN A 159 -13.20 -13.02 -19.76
CA GLN A 159 -13.24 -14.48 -19.63
C GLN A 159 -14.67 -15.00 -19.39
N ALA A 160 -15.43 -14.32 -18.53
CA ALA A 160 -16.83 -14.64 -18.29
C ALA A 160 -17.65 -14.53 -19.58
N ALA A 161 -17.45 -13.47 -20.36
CA ALA A 161 -18.14 -13.27 -21.64
C ALA A 161 -17.77 -14.33 -22.68
N GLU A 162 -16.50 -14.71 -22.77
CA GLU A 162 -16.04 -15.79 -23.65
C GLU A 162 -16.69 -17.14 -23.30
N MET A 163 -16.86 -17.44 -22.01
CA MET A 163 -17.53 -18.65 -21.56
C MET A 163 -19.05 -18.62 -21.79
N LEU A 164 -19.71 -17.51 -21.45
CA LEU A 164 -21.17 -17.37 -21.52
C LEU A 164 -21.66 -17.20 -22.96
N LEU A 165 -20.93 -16.45 -23.78
CA LEU A 165 -21.31 -16.04 -25.13
C LEU A 165 -20.46 -16.70 -26.21
N GLY A 166 -19.63 -17.70 -25.90
CA GLY A 166 -18.64 -18.31 -26.80
C GLY A 166 -19.15 -18.89 -28.13
N LYS A 167 -20.48 -18.89 -28.37
CA LYS A 167 -21.08 -19.15 -29.69
C LYS A 167 -21.03 -17.94 -30.64
N LYS A 168 -20.77 -16.73 -30.13
CA LYS A 168 -20.59 -15.51 -30.93
C LYS A 168 -19.17 -15.47 -31.50
N ALA A 169 -19.06 -15.06 -32.77
CA ALA A 169 -17.77 -14.94 -33.46
C ALA A 169 -16.89 -13.81 -32.89
N THR A 170 -17.50 -12.75 -32.35
CA THR A 170 -16.82 -11.59 -31.76
C THR A 170 -17.66 -11.01 -30.63
N LEU A 171 -17.02 -10.73 -29.50
CA LEU A 171 -17.63 -10.06 -28.36
C LEU A 171 -17.66 -8.54 -28.59
N THR A 172 -18.83 -7.94 -28.43
CA THR A 172 -19.01 -6.48 -28.51
C THR A 172 -18.81 -5.82 -27.14
N THR A 173 -18.68 -4.49 -27.10
CA THR A 173 -18.62 -3.76 -25.82
C THR A 173 -19.92 -3.91 -25.02
N ASP A 174 -21.07 -3.96 -25.69
CA ASP A 174 -22.37 -4.20 -25.07
C ASP A 174 -22.43 -5.60 -24.43
N ASP A 175 -21.87 -6.62 -25.09
CA ASP A 175 -21.76 -7.99 -24.54
C ASP A 175 -20.96 -8.00 -23.23
N LEU A 176 -19.79 -7.34 -23.23
CA LEU A 176 -18.95 -7.21 -22.05
C LEU A 176 -19.68 -6.46 -20.94
N PHE A 177 -20.40 -5.40 -21.29
CA PHE A 177 -21.15 -4.61 -20.32
C PHE A 177 -22.29 -5.42 -19.69
N ALA A 178 -23.06 -6.17 -20.48
CA ALA A 178 -24.15 -7.00 -19.98
C ALA A 178 -23.65 -8.12 -19.06
N VAL A 179 -22.51 -8.74 -19.40
CA VAL A 179 -21.85 -9.73 -18.55
C VAL A 179 -21.33 -9.10 -17.26
N GLN A 180 -20.71 -7.91 -17.34
CA GLN A 180 -20.28 -7.20 -16.14
C GLN A 180 -21.46 -6.88 -15.22
N SER A 181 -22.56 -6.34 -15.75
CA SER A 181 -23.76 -6.04 -14.96
C SER A 181 -24.28 -7.28 -14.26
N TYR A 182 -24.35 -8.44 -14.94
CA TYR A 182 -24.70 -9.71 -14.32
C TYR A 182 -23.77 -10.07 -13.15
N LEU A 183 -22.44 -9.99 -13.33
CA LEU A 183 -21.49 -10.32 -12.27
C LEU A 183 -21.60 -9.36 -11.07
N ILE A 184 -21.77 -8.06 -11.33
CA ILE A 184 -21.98 -7.04 -10.28
C ILE A 184 -23.25 -7.35 -9.48
N ASP A 185 -24.35 -7.66 -10.16
CA ASP A 185 -25.65 -7.91 -9.53
C ASP A 185 -25.67 -9.25 -8.75
N GLN A 186 -24.77 -10.18 -9.06
CA GLN A 186 -24.56 -11.43 -8.32
C GLN A 186 -23.49 -11.28 -7.20
N GLY A 187 -23.63 -10.24 -6.36
CA GLY A 187 -22.69 -9.92 -5.27
C GLY A 187 -22.53 -10.98 -4.17
N ASP A 188 -23.47 -11.93 -4.08
CA ASP A 188 -23.34 -13.12 -3.22
C ASP A 188 -22.33 -14.13 -3.77
N LEU A 189 -22.10 -14.16 -5.09
CA LEU A 189 -21.21 -15.11 -5.77
C LEU A 189 -19.91 -14.47 -6.24
N PHE A 190 -19.98 -13.26 -6.78
CA PHE A 190 -18.87 -12.54 -7.38
C PHE A 190 -18.63 -11.24 -6.64
N VAL A 191 -17.38 -10.98 -6.27
CA VAL A 191 -17.00 -9.76 -5.57
C VAL A 191 -16.06 -8.96 -6.46
N SER A 192 -16.48 -7.76 -6.86
CA SER A 192 -15.67 -6.87 -7.67
C SER A 192 -14.35 -6.56 -6.98
N GLU A 193 -13.29 -6.46 -7.77
CA GLU A 193 -12.01 -5.95 -7.31
C GLU A 193 -12.17 -4.58 -6.62
N ALA A 194 -11.41 -4.36 -5.54
CA ALA A 194 -11.73 -3.33 -4.57
C ALA A 194 -11.27 -1.91 -4.97
N ARG A 195 -10.42 -1.75 -5.99
CA ARG A 195 -9.73 -0.47 -6.24
C ARG A 195 -9.66 -0.10 -7.72
N ARG A 196 -9.00 -0.95 -8.51
CA ARG A 196 -8.75 -0.82 -9.95
C ARG A 196 -9.79 -1.58 -10.79
N PHE A 197 -11.04 -1.59 -10.37
CA PHE A 197 -12.07 -2.40 -11.05
C PHE A 197 -12.28 -1.95 -12.50
N LEU A 198 -12.25 -0.64 -12.78
CA LEU A 198 -12.41 -0.13 -14.14
C LEU A 198 -11.31 -0.62 -15.09
N GLN A 199 -10.07 -0.71 -14.62
CA GLN A 199 -8.90 -1.14 -15.39
C GLN A 199 -8.84 -2.67 -15.53
N THR A 200 -9.06 -3.38 -14.42
CA THR A 200 -8.87 -4.83 -14.35
C THR A 200 -10.08 -5.62 -14.81
N GLN A 201 -11.29 -5.07 -14.61
CA GLN A 201 -12.57 -5.76 -14.83
C GLN A 201 -12.59 -7.16 -14.17
N LEU A 202 -11.92 -7.27 -13.02
CA LEU A 202 -11.68 -8.52 -12.31
C LEU A 202 -12.75 -8.74 -11.23
N PHE A 203 -13.25 -9.96 -11.16
CA PHE A 203 -14.11 -10.43 -10.08
C PHE A 203 -13.44 -11.59 -9.33
N TRP A 204 -13.55 -11.54 -8.02
CA TRP A 204 -13.28 -12.64 -7.13
C TRP A 204 -14.50 -13.55 -7.06
N VAL A 205 -14.31 -14.83 -7.34
CA VAL A 205 -15.35 -15.85 -7.24
C VAL A 205 -15.31 -16.43 -5.83
N ARG A 206 -16.43 -16.29 -5.12
CA ARG A 206 -16.58 -16.71 -3.73
C ARG A 206 -16.50 -18.24 -3.59
N PRO A 207 -15.85 -18.78 -2.54
CA PRO A 207 -15.88 -20.20 -2.25
C PRO A 207 -17.29 -20.71 -2.00
N ARG A 208 -17.57 -21.96 -2.41
CA ARG A 208 -18.87 -22.62 -2.16
C ARG A 208 -19.24 -22.64 -0.69
N GLN A 209 -18.26 -22.87 0.18
CA GLN A 209 -18.48 -22.88 1.64
C GLN A 209 -19.00 -21.52 2.12
N GLU A 210 -18.38 -20.41 1.69
CA GLU A 210 -18.77 -19.07 2.11
C GLU A 210 -20.13 -18.66 1.52
N VAL A 211 -20.42 -19.04 0.26
CA VAL A 211 -21.76 -18.86 -0.34
C VAL A 211 -22.83 -19.57 0.50
N GLU A 212 -22.57 -20.81 0.92
CA GLU A 212 -23.50 -21.57 1.73
C GLU A 212 -23.64 -21.00 3.15
N ASP A 213 -22.56 -20.55 3.77
CA ASP A 213 -22.60 -19.89 5.08
C ASP A 213 -23.46 -18.61 5.03
N VAL A 214 -23.29 -17.77 4.00
CA VAL A 214 -24.14 -16.58 3.76
C VAL A 214 -25.60 -16.97 3.61
N ARG A 215 -25.92 -17.92 2.72
CA ARG A 215 -27.30 -18.35 2.49
C ARG A 215 -27.91 -18.99 3.73
N SER A 216 -27.13 -19.75 4.50
CA SER A 216 -27.56 -20.38 5.74
C SER A 216 -27.98 -19.33 6.78
N VAL A 217 -27.14 -18.31 7.02
CA VAL A 217 -27.46 -17.23 7.97
C VAL A 217 -28.70 -16.44 7.54
N HIS A 218 -28.84 -16.15 6.24
CA HIS A 218 -30.07 -15.55 5.69
C HIS A 218 -31.30 -16.42 5.99
N ARG A 219 -31.23 -17.74 5.76
CA ARG A 219 -32.33 -18.67 6.07
C ARG A 219 -32.66 -18.70 7.56
N LEU A 220 -31.64 -18.69 8.46
CA LEU A 220 -31.86 -18.68 9.91
C LEU A 220 -32.66 -17.44 10.36
N ILE A 221 -32.34 -16.28 9.79
CA ILE A 221 -33.03 -15.02 10.12
C ILE A 221 -34.44 -15.00 9.55
N LEU A 222 -34.60 -15.32 8.26
CA LEU A 222 -35.89 -15.29 7.57
C LEU A 222 -36.92 -16.22 8.23
N HIS A 223 -36.49 -17.41 8.65
CA HIS A 223 -37.36 -18.40 9.29
C HIS A 223 -37.46 -18.23 10.81
N LYS A 224 -36.83 -17.21 11.41
CA LYS A 224 -36.77 -16.99 12.86
C LYS A 224 -36.34 -18.26 13.61
N SER A 225 -35.27 -18.90 13.13
CA SER A 225 -34.82 -20.20 13.63
C SER A 225 -34.42 -20.13 15.11
N PRO A 226 -34.85 -21.10 15.95
CA PRO A 226 -34.40 -21.23 17.33
C PRO A 226 -32.87 -21.39 17.47
N ALA A 227 -32.20 -21.89 16.43
CA ALA A 227 -30.74 -22.02 16.42
C ALA A 227 -30.04 -20.66 16.51
N LEU A 228 -30.60 -19.62 15.87
CA LEU A 228 -30.08 -18.26 15.98
C LEU A 228 -30.26 -17.72 17.41
N ASP A 229 -31.41 -17.95 18.04
CA ASP A 229 -31.64 -17.55 19.45
C ASP A 229 -30.68 -18.26 20.42
N ALA A 230 -30.41 -19.54 20.18
CA ALA A 230 -29.44 -20.31 20.94
C ALA A 230 -28.01 -19.77 20.76
N PHE A 231 -27.60 -19.45 19.53
CA PHE A 231 -26.31 -18.80 19.25
C PHE A 231 -26.20 -17.47 20.00
N ILE A 232 -27.20 -16.59 19.89
CA ILE A 232 -27.22 -15.26 20.53
C ILE A 232 -27.09 -15.37 22.04
N SER A 233 -27.76 -16.34 22.66
CA SER A 233 -27.69 -16.57 24.11
C SER A 233 -26.30 -17.03 24.54
N LYS A 234 -25.68 -17.95 23.80
CA LYS A 234 -24.29 -18.39 24.05
C LYS A 234 -23.30 -17.25 23.86
N ALA A 235 -23.40 -16.55 22.74
CA ALA A 235 -22.55 -15.40 22.40
C ALA A 235 -22.59 -14.33 23.49
N ARG A 236 -23.76 -14.01 24.05
CA ARG A 236 -23.89 -13.03 25.14
C ARG A 236 -23.06 -13.41 26.37
N ASN A 237 -23.12 -14.68 26.78
CA ASN A 237 -22.36 -15.17 27.93
C ASN A 237 -20.85 -15.11 27.66
N VAL A 238 -20.43 -15.56 26.47
CA VAL A 238 -19.01 -15.54 26.07
C VAL A 238 -18.45 -14.12 26.02
N VAL A 239 -19.21 -13.17 25.46
CA VAL A 239 -18.80 -11.76 25.38
C VAL A 239 -18.64 -11.15 26.79
N GLN A 240 -19.58 -11.40 27.69
CA GLN A 240 -19.51 -10.89 29.07
C GLN A 240 -18.29 -11.44 29.82
N ASP A 241 -18.07 -12.76 29.72
CA ASP A 241 -16.91 -13.45 30.29
C ASP A 241 -15.59 -12.94 29.68
N SER A 242 -15.55 -12.71 28.36
CA SER A 242 -14.38 -12.09 27.70
C SER A 242 -14.08 -10.69 28.19
N ARG A 243 -15.11 -9.85 28.39
CA ARG A 243 -14.94 -8.49 28.93
C ARG A 243 -14.40 -8.51 30.36
N GLN A 244 -14.88 -9.43 31.19
CA GLN A 244 -14.38 -9.61 32.55
C GLN A 244 -12.90 -10.06 32.53
N ARG A 245 -12.57 -11.09 31.74
CA ARG A 245 -11.18 -11.55 31.57
C ARG A 245 -10.24 -10.44 31.13
N ALA A 246 -10.66 -9.56 30.22
CA ALA A 246 -9.84 -8.47 29.72
C ALA A 246 -9.46 -7.47 30.84
N VAL A 247 -10.32 -7.29 31.84
CA VAL A 247 -10.02 -6.51 33.04
C VAL A 247 -9.10 -7.29 33.99
N ASP A 248 -9.45 -8.55 34.28
CA ASP A 248 -8.69 -9.38 35.24
C ASP A 248 -7.24 -9.63 34.78
N SER A 249 -7.04 -9.78 33.47
CA SER A 249 -5.75 -10.08 32.85
C SER A 249 -5.06 -8.85 32.25
N PHE A 250 -5.47 -7.63 32.60
CA PHE A 250 -5.02 -6.41 31.92
C PHE A 250 -3.48 -6.29 31.84
N ASN A 251 -2.76 -6.73 32.87
CA ASN A 251 -1.28 -6.67 32.97
C ASN A 251 -0.58 -8.03 32.76
N GLU A 252 -1.31 -9.07 32.33
CA GLU A 252 -0.73 -10.39 32.04
C GLU A 252 -0.08 -10.41 30.64
N PRO A 253 0.94 -11.25 30.41
CA PRO A 253 1.44 -11.53 29.06
C PRO A 253 0.37 -12.24 28.21
N PRO A 254 0.44 -12.14 26.87
CA PRO A 254 -0.56 -12.71 25.98
C PRO A 254 -0.59 -14.24 26.10
N SER A 255 -1.78 -14.80 26.32
CA SER A 255 -2.02 -16.25 26.36
C SER A 255 -3.40 -16.61 25.80
N ARG A 256 -3.55 -17.89 25.43
CA ARG A 256 -4.82 -18.45 24.92
C ARG A 256 -5.07 -19.84 25.47
N GLN A 257 -6.34 -20.18 25.63
CA GLN A 257 -6.83 -21.53 25.91
C GLN A 257 -8.16 -21.75 25.19
N PRO A 258 -8.54 -22.99 24.82
CA PRO A 258 -9.88 -23.26 24.30
C PRO A 258 -10.98 -22.79 25.27
N LEU A 259 -12.13 -22.38 24.74
CA LEU A 259 -13.31 -22.11 25.59
C LEU A 259 -13.93 -23.42 26.08
N ASP A 260 -13.65 -23.78 27.34
CA ASP A 260 -14.16 -25.00 27.96
C ASP A 260 -15.69 -24.96 28.20
N GLY A 261 -16.33 -26.13 28.14
CA GLY A 261 -17.75 -26.29 28.55
C GLY A 261 -18.79 -25.76 27.56
N LEU A 262 -18.38 -25.33 26.35
CA LEU A 262 -19.28 -24.82 25.31
C LEU A 262 -19.31 -25.76 24.10
N HIS A 263 -20.51 -26.14 23.67
CA HIS A 263 -20.71 -26.88 22.43
C HIS A 263 -21.18 -25.94 21.30
N TRP A 264 -20.35 -25.81 20.27
CA TRP A 264 -20.64 -25.06 19.04
C TRP A 264 -21.18 -26.00 17.96
N THR A 265 -22.45 -25.81 17.59
CA THR A 265 -23.13 -26.55 16.52
C THR A 265 -22.63 -26.12 15.14
N ALA A 266 -23.04 -26.85 14.10
CA ALA A 266 -22.71 -26.50 12.72
C ALA A 266 -23.24 -25.11 12.33
N GLU A 267 -24.43 -24.73 12.82
CA GLU A 267 -25.04 -23.42 12.61
C GLU A 267 -24.26 -22.31 13.29
N ASP A 268 -23.78 -22.52 14.53
CA ASP A 268 -22.96 -21.52 15.21
C ASP A 268 -21.67 -21.25 14.44
N LYS A 269 -21.01 -22.33 13.97
CA LYS A 269 -19.78 -22.23 13.18
C LYS A 269 -20.04 -21.54 11.84
N ALA A 270 -21.19 -21.78 11.21
CA ALA A 270 -21.60 -21.06 10.00
C ALA A 270 -21.81 -19.56 10.27
N ILE A 271 -22.43 -19.19 11.40
CA ILE A 271 -22.55 -17.78 11.82
C ILE A 271 -21.17 -17.17 12.08
N MET A 272 -20.26 -17.87 12.76
CA MET A 272 -18.90 -17.36 13.01
C MET A 272 -18.10 -17.17 11.71
N ARG A 273 -18.14 -18.13 10.78
CA ARG A 273 -17.54 -17.98 9.44
C ARG A 273 -18.16 -16.82 8.66
N PHE A 274 -19.48 -16.66 8.74
CA PHE A 274 -20.18 -15.51 8.17
C PHE A 274 -19.68 -14.17 8.72
N LEU A 275 -19.51 -14.05 10.04
CA LEU A 275 -19.00 -12.83 10.69
C LEU A 275 -17.55 -12.53 10.28
N VAL A 276 -16.70 -13.56 10.17
CA VAL A 276 -15.33 -13.39 9.66
C VAL A 276 -15.36 -12.95 8.19
N ALA A 277 -16.19 -13.57 7.37
CA ALA A 277 -16.28 -13.25 5.95
C ALA A 277 -16.88 -11.86 5.67
N SER A 278 -17.68 -11.31 6.60
CA SER A 278 -18.17 -9.92 6.52
C SER A 278 -17.09 -8.86 6.79
N MET A 279 -15.91 -9.26 7.28
CA MET A 279 -14.78 -8.33 7.51
C MET A 279 -14.04 -7.93 6.22
N GLN A 280 -14.36 -8.56 5.09
CA GLN A 280 -13.71 -8.32 3.80
C GLN A 280 -13.95 -6.88 3.32
N ASN A 281 -12.90 -6.21 2.88
CA ASN A 281 -13.02 -4.89 2.25
C ASN A 281 -13.74 -5.01 0.90
N ARG A 282 -14.79 -4.23 0.69
CA ARG A 282 -15.64 -4.25 -0.51
C ARG A 282 -15.96 -2.83 -0.92
N ARG A 283 -15.94 -2.59 -2.24
CA ARG A 283 -16.47 -1.35 -2.79
C ARG A 283 -17.97 -1.30 -2.61
N ILE A 284 -18.48 -0.11 -2.33
CA ILE A 284 -19.91 0.13 -2.22
C ILE A 284 -20.57 0.28 -3.61
N ILE A 285 -20.10 -0.51 -4.60
CA ILE A 285 -20.67 -0.60 -5.95
C ILE A 285 -21.55 -1.84 -6.13
N GLN A 286 -21.43 -2.82 -5.22
CA GLN A 286 -22.28 -4.01 -5.14
C GLN A 286 -23.11 -4.00 -3.87
N THR A 287 -24.27 -4.65 -3.92
CA THR A 287 -25.07 -4.90 -2.71
C THR A 287 -24.29 -5.81 -1.78
N ASP A 288 -24.14 -5.39 -0.52
CA ASP A 288 -23.46 -6.20 0.48
C ASP A 288 -24.40 -7.29 1.03
N PRO A 289 -24.12 -8.60 0.77
CA PRO A 289 -24.95 -9.69 1.27
C PRO A 289 -24.87 -9.85 2.80
N TYR A 290 -23.91 -9.20 3.46
CA TYR A 290 -23.73 -9.28 4.91
C TYR A 290 -24.52 -8.23 5.69
N ALA A 291 -24.73 -7.05 5.12
CA ALA A 291 -25.18 -5.86 5.84
C ALA A 291 -26.47 -6.09 6.66
N ILE A 292 -27.51 -6.65 6.04
CA ILE A 292 -28.80 -6.88 6.70
C ILE A 292 -28.70 -7.97 7.78
N PRO A 293 -28.18 -9.18 7.49
CA PRO A 293 -28.02 -10.19 8.54
C PRO A 293 -27.12 -9.74 9.69
N LEU A 294 -26.03 -9.04 9.40
CA LEU A 294 -25.10 -8.55 10.40
C LEU A 294 -25.80 -7.57 11.35
N ALA A 295 -26.51 -6.58 10.81
CA ALA A 295 -27.30 -5.65 11.62
C ALA A 295 -28.33 -6.37 12.48
N HIS A 296 -28.98 -7.41 11.95
CA HIS A 296 -29.93 -8.22 12.70
C HIS A 296 -29.26 -8.96 13.87
N ILE A 297 -28.13 -9.63 13.64
CA ILE A 297 -27.35 -10.35 14.67
C ILE A 297 -26.92 -9.38 15.77
N LEU A 298 -26.32 -8.24 15.41
CA LEU A 298 -25.82 -7.23 16.37
C LEU A 298 -26.96 -6.64 17.21
N LYS A 299 -28.10 -6.29 16.59
CA LYS A 299 -29.29 -5.79 17.31
C LYS A 299 -29.86 -6.84 18.26
N LYS A 300 -29.88 -8.11 17.84
CA LYS A 300 -30.42 -9.22 18.65
C LYS A 300 -29.51 -9.59 19.83
N LEU A 301 -28.18 -9.42 19.71
CA LEU A 301 -27.25 -9.55 20.83
C LEU A 301 -27.58 -8.55 21.95
N GLY A 302 -27.88 -7.30 21.59
CA GLY A 302 -28.25 -6.24 22.54
C GLY A 302 -27.09 -5.76 23.41
N LEU A 303 -25.85 -5.92 22.94
CA LEU A 303 -24.62 -5.57 23.67
C LEU A 303 -23.87 -4.35 23.11
N TYR A 304 -24.33 -3.81 22.00
CA TYR A 304 -23.75 -2.67 21.29
C TYR A 304 -24.82 -1.60 21.10
N THR A 305 -24.43 -0.34 21.15
CA THR A 305 -25.31 0.83 21.03
C THR A 305 -25.83 1.00 19.61
N SER A 306 -26.97 1.70 19.44
CA SER A 306 -27.49 2.02 18.11
C SER A 306 -26.48 2.82 17.27
N GLN A 307 -25.70 3.73 17.88
CA GLN A 307 -24.63 4.46 17.19
C GLN A 307 -23.49 3.55 16.70
N GLU A 308 -23.21 2.44 17.39
CA GLU A 308 -22.23 1.43 16.95
C GLU A 308 -22.78 0.51 15.84
N ILE A 309 -24.10 0.35 15.77
CA ILE A 309 -24.79 -0.53 14.83
C ILE A 309 -25.18 0.21 13.55
N ASP A 310 -25.69 1.44 13.65
CA ASP A 310 -26.15 2.27 12.53
C ASP A 310 -25.00 2.68 11.59
N ALA A 311 -23.75 2.57 12.04
CA ALA A 311 -22.57 2.80 11.23
C ALA A 311 -22.25 1.66 10.22
N TYR A 312 -23.01 0.55 10.19
CA TYR A 312 -22.75 -0.64 9.33
C TYR A 312 -21.26 -0.95 9.23
N ASP A 313 -20.65 -1.09 10.39
CA ASP A 313 -19.22 -0.95 10.53
C ASP A 313 -18.57 -2.31 10.81
N VAL A 314 -17.69 -2.73 9.91
CA VAL A 314 -16.80 -3.90 10.11
C VAL A 314 -16.08 -3.83 11.46
N ARG A 315 -15.89 -2.64 12.02
CA ARG A 315 -15.24 -2.42 13.32
C ARG A 315 -16.02 -2.97 14.52
N THR A 316 -17.36 -2.87 14.53
CA THR A 316 -18.19 -3.49 15.60
C THR A 316 -18.16 -5.01 15.48
N THR A 317 -18.16 -5.53 14.26
CA THR A 317 -18.02 -6.97 14.00
C THR A 317 -16.68 -7.51 14.44
N HIS A 318 -15.60 -6.75 14.21
CA HIS A 318 -14.28 -7.09 14.74
C HIS A 318 -14.28 -7.20 16.27
N ALA A 319 -14.89 -6.22 16.97
CA ALA A 319 -15.03 -6.27 18.42
C ALA A 319 -15.79 -7.52 18.87
N LEU A 320 -16.90 -7.87 18.22
CA LEU A 320 -17.65 -9.08 18.49
C LEU A 320 -16.79 -10.35 18.28
N LEU A 321 -16.07 -10.45 17.16
CA LEU A 321 -15.21 -11.60 16.87
C LEU A 321 -14.10 -11.78 17.92
N VAL A 322 -13.52 -10.67 18.40
CA VAL A 322 -12.56 -10.68 19.51
C VAL A 322 -13.21 -11.17 20.80
N GLU A 323 -14.38 -10.62 21.15
CA GLU A 323 -15.11 -10.96 22.37
C GLU A 323 -15.69 -12.39 22.34
N LEU A 324 -15.93 -12.95 21.16
CA LEU A 324 -16.32 -14.35 20.96
C LEU A 324 -15.13 -15.32 21.05
N GLY A 325 -13.89 -14.82 21.06
CA GLY A 325 -12.70 -15.66 21.04
C GLY A 325 -12.34 -16.23 19.67
N VAL A 326 -12.93 -15.69 18.59
CA VAL A 326 -12.63 -16.11 17.20
C VAL A 326 -11.35 -15.45 16.70
N VAL A 327 -11.07 -14.23 17.16
CA VAL A 327 -9.89 -13.41 16.79
C VAL A 327 -9.20 -12.97 18.07
N ALA A 328 -7.87 -12.97 18.11
CA ALA A 328 -7.16 -12.48 19.28
C ALA A 328 -7.27 -10.94 19.43
N PRO A 329 -7.25 -10.38 20.65
CA PRO A 329 -7.32 -8.92 20.86
C PRO A 329 -6.19 -8.11 20.22
N TRP A 330 -5.04 -8.75 19.97
CA TRP A 330 -3.85 -8.18 19.35
C TRP A 330 -3.68 -8.64 17.88
N GLU A 331 -4.69 -9.29 17.31
CA GLU A 331 -4.65 -9.80 15.95
C GLU A 331 -5.34 -8.84 14.98
N GLU A 332 -4.61 -8.54 13.91
CA GLU A 332 -5.06 -7.73 12.80
C GLU A 332 -5.49 -8.65 11.64
N LEU A 333 -6.59 -8.32 10.95
CA LEU A 333 -7.20 -9.20 9.94
C LEU A 333 -6.80 -8.91 8.47
N ASN A 334 -6.36 -7.70 8.12
CA ASN A 334 -5.95 -7.33 6.75
C ASN A 334 -4.74 -8.11 6.25
N THR A 335 -3.90 -8.58 7.16
CA THR A 335 -2.63 -9.25 6.84
C THR A 335 -2.73 -10.77 6.88
N ARG A 336 -3.93 -11.31 7.11
CA ARG A 336 -4.21 -12.76 7.15
C ARG A 336 -4.49 -13.31 5.75
N GLU A 337 -3.84 -14.43 5.43
CA GLU A 337 -4.16 -15.22 4.25
C GLU A 337 -5.63 -15.67 4.27
N GLY A 338 -6.33 -15.57 3.15
CA GLY A 338 -7.77 -15.88 3.02
C GLY A 338 -8.71 -14.71 3.30
N ILE A 339 -8.30 -13.71 4.10
CA ILE A 339 -8.99 -12.42 4.23
C ILE A 339 -8.40 -11.42 3.22
N ARG A 340 -7.07 -11.40 3.13
CA ARG A 340 -6.34 -10.65 2.12
C ARG A 340 -6.43 -11.35 0.78
N ARG A 341 -6.92 -10.62 -0.22
CA ARG A 341 -6.99 -11.07 -1.60
C ARG A 341 -5.77 -10.57 -2.36
N THR A 342 -4.82 -11.44 -2.65
CA THR A 342 -3.61 -11.09 -3.42
C THR A 342 -3.93 -11.12 -4.91
N TYR A 343 -3.76 -9.99 -5.60
CA TYR A 343 -4.06 -9.90 -7.03
C TYR A 343 -3.23 -10.92 -7.84
N PRO A 344 -3.84 -11.60 -8.83
CA PRO A 344 -3.07 -12.43 -9.74
C PRO A 344 -2.13 -11.54 -10.54
N LEU A 345 -1.02 -12.07 -11.02
CA LEU A 345 -0.23 -11.36 -12.02
C LEU A 345 -1.12 -11.16 -13.25
N ALA A 346 -1.32 -9.91 -13.66
CA ALA A 346 -1.99 -9.58 -14.93
C ALA A 346 -1.05 -9.80 -16.14
N ILE A 347 0.17 -10.27 -15.88
CA ILE A 347 1.28 -10.37 -16.81
C ILE A 347 1.74 -11.82 -16.80
N ASP A 348 2.07 -12.33 -17.99
CA ASP A 348 2.70 -13.63 -18.07
C ASP A 348 4.00 -13.66 -17.26
N PRO A 349 4.25 -14.74 -16.50
CA PRO A 349 5.53 -14.92 -15.82
C PRO A 349 6.68 -14.83 -16.83
N ALA A 350 7.87 -14.49 -16.34
CA ALA A 350 9.07 -14.26 -17.15
C ALA A 350 9.11 -15.21 -18.38
N PRO A 351 9.22 -14.69 -19.63
CA PRO A 351 9.18 -15.49 -20.84
C PRO A 351 10.08 -16.74 -20.74
N SER A 352 9.73 -17.85 -21.39
CA SER A 352 10.52 -19.09 -21.31
C SER A 352 11.99 -18.94 -21.79
N LYS A 353 12.30 -17.88 -22.53
CA LYS A 353 13.66 -17.49 -22.96
C LYS A 353 14.41 -16.62 -21.94
N SER A 354 13.81 -16.29 -20.80
CA SER A 354 14.35 -15.35 -19.80
C SER A 354 15.36 -15.99 -18.85
N THR A 355 16.01 -17.08 -19.24
CA THR A 355 17.16 -17.58 -18.50
C THR A 355 18.41 -16.86 -19.03
N PRO A 356 19.20 -16.19 -18.18
CA PRO A 356 20.56 -15.76 -18.53
C PRO A 356 21.30 -16.91 -19.22
N ILE A 357 22.17 -16.62 -20.18
CA ILE A 357 22.74 -17.56 -21.17
C ILE A 357 23.10 -18.91 -20.53
N ILE A 358 22.19 -19.88 -20.65
CA ILE A 358 22.38 -21.28 -20.25
C ILE A 358 21.99 -22.15 -21.44
N PRO A 359 22.73 -23.25 -21.70
CA PRO A 359 22.52 -24.09 -22.89
C PRO A 359 21.14 -24.76 -22.98
N SER A 360 20.41 -24.93 -21.87
CA SER A 360 19.08 -25.54 -21.82
C SER A 360 18.11 -24.70 -20.97
N PRO A 361 16.83 -24.57 -21.38
CA PRO A 361 15.81 -23.92 -20.56
C PRO A 361 15.62 -24.63 -19.22
N LEU A 362 15.51 -23.87 -18.13
CA LEU A 362 15.23 -24.39 -16.80
C LEU A 362 13.72 -24.55 -16.58
N GLY A 363 13.31 -25.64 -15.93
CA GLY A 363 11.95 -25.87 -15.49
C GLY A 363 11.53 -24.93 -14.35
N PRO A 364 10.23 -24.91 -13.99
CA PRO A 364 9.69 -24.02 -12.96
C PRO A 364 10.16 -24.32 -11.54
N ASP A 365 10.78 -25.48 -11.31
CA ASP A 365 11.34 -25.92 -10.02
C ASP A 365 12.88 -25.97 -10.02
N ASP A 366 13.51 -25.66 -11.15
CA ASP A 366 14.95 -25.80 -11.32
C ASP A 366 15.69 -24.50 -10.90
N PHE A 367 16.68 -24.64 -10.04
CA PHE A 367 17.65 -23.59 -9.73
C PHE A 367 18.82 -23.63 -10.74
N TYR A 368 19.64 -22.58 -10.76
CA TYR A 368 20.94 -22.68 -11.43
C TYR A 368 21.79 -23.76 -10.75
N SER A 369 22.42 -24.63 -11.57
CA SER A 369 23.26 -25.71 -11.06
C SER A 369 24.61 -25.22 -10.51
N HIS A 370 25.02 -24.02 -10.89
CA HIS A 370 26.25 -23.34 -10.47
C HIS A 370 26.05 -21.82 -10.60
N ASP A 371 27.01 -21.05 -10.12
CA ASP A 371 27.01 -19.60 -10.27
C ASP A 371 27.29 -19.21 -11.73
N ILE A 372 26.27 -18.67 -12.40
CA ILE A 372 26.31 -18.32 -13.82
C ILE A 372 27.31 -17.21 -14.18
N VAL A 373 27.81 -16.47 -13.19
CA VAL A 373 28.76 -15.36 -13.37
C VAL A 373 30.09 -15.62 -12.65
N GLU A 374 30.35 -16.84 -12.20
CA GLU A 374 31.57 -17.23 -11.47
C GLU A 374 32.85 -16.75 -12.16
N SER A 375 32.96 -16.98 -13.47
CA SER A 375 34.14 -16.69 -14.28
C SER A 375 34.47 -15.20 -14.42
N ILE A 376 33.51 -14.32 -14.15
CA ILE A 376 33.66 -12.87 -14.25
C ILE A 376 33.58 -12.17 -12.88
N ARG A 377 33.55 -12.94 -11.78
CA ARG A 377 33.54 -12.34 -10.45
C ARG A 377 34.86 -11.64 -10.15
N HIS A 378 34.75 -10.40 -9.69
CA HIS A 378 35.89 -9.65 -9.18
C HIS A 378 36.12 -9.96 -7.70
N ASP A 379 37.35 -10.32 -7.35
CA ASP A 379 37.74 -10.57 -5.97
C ASP A 379 38.25 -9.28 -5.30
N PHE A 380 37.56 -8.82 -4.25
CA PHE A 380 37.98 -7.65 -3.45
C PHE A 380 38.99 -8.00 -2.34
N GLY A 381 39.40 -9.26 -2.23
CA GLY A 381 40.36 -9.74 -1.24
C GLY A 381 39.86 -9.51 0.19
N ASP A 382 40.73 -8.93 1.01
CA ASP A 382 40.49 -8.63 2.42
C ASP A 382 39.98 -7.20 2.67
N LEU A 383 39.55 -6.48 1.62
CA LEU A 383 38.95 -5.15 1.76
C LEU A 383 37.75 -5.22 2.74
N PRO A 384 37.74 -4.43 3.83
CA PRO A 384 36.64 -4.47 4.81
C PRO A 384 35.31 -4.08 4.17
N VAL A 385 34.28 -4.90 4.37
CA VAL A 385 32.89 -4.62 3.98
C VAL A 385 32.09 -4.32 5.22
N TYR A 386 31.54 -3.12 5.31
CA TYR A 386 30.73 -2.69 6.44
C TYR A 386 29.25 -2.84 6.11
N VAL A 387 28.57 -3.74 6.82
CA VAL A 387 27.12 -3.91 6.80
C VAL A 387 26.55 -3.14 7.98
N VAL A 388 25.77 -2.09 7.71
CA VAL A 388 25.25 -1.19 8.75
C VAL A 388 23.73 -1.24 8.77
N ASP A 389 23.15 -1.81 9.82
CA ASP A 389 21.71 -1.97 9.95
C ASP A 389 21.22 -1.80 11.40
N ASP A 390 19.91 -1.87 11.60
CA ASP A 390 19.29 -1.95 12.93
C ASP A 390 19.58 -3.30 13.59
N TRP A 391 19.62 -3.33 14.92
CA TRP A 391 20.00 -4.53 15.70
C TRP A 391 19.08 -5.74 15.48
N ASN A 392 17.84 -5.49 15.07
CA ASN A 392 16.79 -6.47 14.82
C ASN A 392 16.54 -6.72 13.33
N ALA A 393 17.43 -6.26 12.45
CA ALA A 393 17.35 -6.53 11.02
C ALA A 393 17.47 -8.06 10.76
N GLU A 394 16.57 -8.59 9.94
CA GLU A 394 16.48 -10.03 9.64
C GLU A 394 17.09 -10.39 8.27
N GLU A 395 17.16 -9.42 7.35
CA GLU A 395 17.64 -9.57 5.97
C GLU A 395 18.68 -8.46 5.70
N LEU A 396 19.96 -8.84 5.62
CA LEU A 396 21.07 -7.90 5.42
C LEU A 396 21.45 -7.88 3.93
N ASP A 397 20.84 -6.96 3.17
CA ASP A 397 21.02 -6.89 1.72
C ASP A 397 22.33 -6.21 1.29
N ASP A 398 22.83 -5.25 2.06
CA ASP A 398 23.82 -4.29 1.59
C ASP A 398 24.99 -4.07 2.57
N GLY A 399 26.14 -3.80 1.98
CA GLY A 399 27.34 -3.35 2.68
C GLY A 399 28.17 -2.45 1.79
N PHE A 400 29.12 -1.73 2.37
CA PHE A 400 29.99 -0.84 1.61
C PHE A 400 31.47 -0.98 2.00
N SER A 401 32.33 -0.61 1.07
CA SER A 401 33.77 -0.45 1.26
C SER A 401 34.23 0.88 0.70
N VAL A 402 35.27 1.44 1.32
CA VAL A 402 35.94 2.65 0.85
C VAL A 402 37.35 2.28 0.40
N GLU A 403 37.65 2.49 -0.87
CA GLU A 403 38.97 2.23 -1.45
C GLU A 403 39.61 3.56 -1.88
N ARG A 404 40.61 4.00 -1.11
CA ARG A 404 41.40 5.21 -1.41
C ARG A 404 42.33 4.92 -2.58
N ILE A 405 42.57 5.92 -3.43
CA ILE A 405 43.43 5.79 -4.60
C ILE A 405 44.75 6.54 -4.34
N PRO A 406 45.86 5.87 -3.96
CA PRO A 406 47.10 6.58 -3.59
C PRO A 406 47.67 7.46 -4.71
N SER A 407 47.44 7.08 -5.97
CA SER A 407 47.87 7.84 -7.14
C SER A 407 46.92 8.98 -7.53
N ASP A 408 45.74 9.07 -6.91
CA ASP A 408 44.72 10.09 -7.19
C ASP A 408 43.98 10.48 -5.90
N PRO A 409 44.64 11.21 -4.98
CA PRO A 409 44.11 11.48 -3.64
C PRO A 409 42.83 12.34 -3.62
N GLU A 410 42.51 13.01 -4.73
CA GLU A 410 41.30 13.82 -4.88
C GLU A 410 40.05 12.96 -5.18
N HIS A 411 40.24 11.65 -5.38
CA HIS A 411 39.16 10.72 -5.69
C HIS A 411 39.24 9.46 -4.83
N THR A 412 38.08 8.97 -4.46
CA THR A 412 37.92 7.73 -3.69
C THR A 412 36.89 6.85 -4.37
N TRP A 413 37.13 5.54 -4.38
CA TRP A 413 36.12 4.58 -4.77
C TRP A 413 35.24 4.24 -3.57
N LEU A 414 33.94 4.39 -3.77
CA LEU A 414 32.93 3.77 -2.93
C LEU A 414 32.46 2.51 -3.63
N HIS A 415 32.56 1.36 -2.95
CA HIS A 415 32.00 0.10 -3.42
C HIS A 415 30.78 -0.24 -2.58
N VAL A 416 29.65 -0.49 -3.23
CA VAL A 416 28.42 -0.92 -2.60
C VAL A 416 28.17 -2.36 -3.00
N HIS A 417 28.28 -3.26 -2.04
CA HIS A 417 28.18 -4.71 -2.20
C HIS A 417 26.77 -5.15 -1.81
N ILE A 418 26.05 -5.74 -2.76
CA ILE A 418 24.67 -6.17 -2.57
C ILE A 418 24.58 -7.69 -2.62
N ALA A 419 23.80 -8.28 -1.72
CA ALA A 419 23.40 -9.68 -1.72
C ALA A 419 22.97 -10.13 -3.13
N ASP A 420 23.34 -11.35 -3.53
CA ASP A 420 23.15 -11.80 -4.90
C ASP A 420 22.29 -13.08 -5.03
N PRO A 421 21.01 -13.07 -4.59
CA PRO A 421 20.16 -14.27 -4.63
C PRO A 421 19.88 -14.75 -6.06
N THR A 422 20.01 -13.86 -7.04
CA THR A 422 19.83 -14.15 -8.46
C THR A 422 20.94 -15.02 -9.05
N THR A 423 22.01 -15.31 -8.29
CA THR A 423 23.03 -16.30 -8.69
C THR A 423 22.53 -17.74 -8.55
N LEU A 424 21.54 -17.95 -7.69
CA LEU A 424 20.90 -19.26 -7.47
C LEU A 424 19.54 -19.34 -8.14
N LEU A 425 18.75 -18.26 -8.04
CA LEU A 425 17.33 -18.26 -8.41
C LEU A 425 17.14 -17.71 -9.84
N PRO A 426 16.69 -18.51 -10.83
CA PRO A 426 16.31 -18.01 -12.15
C PRO A 426 14.95 -17.31 -12.12
N PRO A 427 14.69 -16.37 -13.05
CA PRO A 427 13.41 -15.65 -13.13
C PRO A 427 12.23 -16.54 -13.53
N THR A 428 12.48 -17.72 -14.12
CA THR A 428 11.47 -18.70 -14.50
C THR A 428 10.98 -19.57 -13.34
N HIS A 429 11.67 -19.55 -12.20
CA HIS A 429 11.36 -20.39 -11.05
C HIS A 429 10.06 -19.97 -10.33
N LYS A 430 9.34 -20.92 -9.74
CA LYS A 430 8.10 -20.65 -8.98
C LYS A 430 8.30 -19.67 -7.81
N LEU A 431 9.48 -19.67 -7.18
CA LEU A 431 9.82 -18.70 -6.13
C LEU A 431 10.03 -17.30 -6.69
N ALA A 432 10.58 -17.15 -7.90
CA ALA A 432 10.68 -15.86 -8.56
C ALA A 432 9.28 -15.33 -8.94
N ARG A 433 8.38 -16.21 -9.40
CA ARG A 433 6.97 -15.88 -9.62
C ARG A 433 6.29 -15.43 -8.33
N HIS A 434 6.49 -16.16 -7.23
CA HIS A 434 5.96 -15.78 -5.92
C HIS A 434 6.53 -14.44 -5.43
N ALA A 435 7.83 -14.20 -5.61
CA ALA A 435 8.45 -12.91 -5.30
C ALA A 435 7.86 -11.75 -6.13
N MET A 436 7.56 -12.00 -7.41
CA MET A 436 6.85 -11.04 -8.28
C MET A 436 5.44 -10.75 -7.76
N GLU A 437 4.68 -11.79 -7.40
CA GLU A 437 3.34 -11.68 -6.81
C GLU A 437 3.35 -10.88 -5.51
N MET A 438 4.36 -11.08 -4.66
CA MET A 438 4.54 -10.31 -3.44
C MET A 438 5.03 -8.88 -3.70
N THR A 439 5.87 -8.68 -4.72
CA THR A 439 6.62 -7.46 -5.10
C THR A 439 7.64 -6.98 -4.06
N THR A 440 7.29 -7.02 -2.77
CA THR A 440 8.12 -6.62 -1.63
C THR A 440 7.82 -7.48 -0.41
N ALA A 441 8.79 -7.62 0.49
CA ALA A 441 8.54 -8.11 1.85
C ALA A 441 7.66 -7.13 2.64
N TYR A 442 6.97 -7.62 3.67
CA TYR A 442 6.14 -6.82 4.58
C TYR A 442 6.76 -6.77 5.97
N TYR A 443 6.86 -5.58 6.54
CA TYR A 443 7.35 -5.37 7.89
C TYR A 443 6.25 -4.81 8.79
N PHE A 444 5.81 -5.63 9.74
CA PHE A 444 4.78 -5.30 10.70
C PHE A 444 5.40 -5.22 12.12
N PRO A 445 4.92 -4.33 13.01
CA PRO A 445 5.31 -4.31 14.41
C PRO A 445 5.41 -5.67 15.10
N ASP A 446 4.48 -6.60 14.80
CA ASP A 446 4.42 -7.92 15.43
C ASP A 446 5.15 -9.04 14.67
N ARG A 447 5.51 -8.86 13.39
CA ARG A 447 6.18 -9.89 12.56
C ARG A 447 6.72 -9.35 11.24
N SER A 448 7.57 -10.14 10.58
CA SER A 448 8.06 -9.84 9.22
C SER A 448 7.62 -10.96 8.26
N VAL A 449 7.05 -10.61 7.10
CA VAL A 449 6.68 -11.56 6.03
C VAL A 449 7.70 -11.43 4.89
N PRO A 450 8.70 -12.32 4.81
CA PRO A 450 9.80 -12.20 3.86
C PRO A 450 9.35 -12.55 2.44
N MET A 451 9.98 -11.93 1.44
CA MET A 451 9.69 -12.19 0.02
C MET A 451 10.25 -13.53 -0.47
N LEU A 452 11.40 -13.94 0.06
CA LEU A 452 12.03 -15.21 -0.21
C LEU A 452 11.91 -16.14 1.01
N PRO A 453 11.92 -17.48 0.81
CA PRO A 453 11.88 -18.42 1.91
C PRO A 453 13.05 -18.21 2.89
N ARG A 454 12.80 -18.38 4.20
CA ARG A 454 13.85 -18.30 5.24
C ARG A 454 14.72 -19.55 5.35
N ASP A 455 14.64 -20.47 4.40
CA ASP A 455 15.46 -21.68 4.45
C ASP A 455 16.95 -21.37 4.20
N ALA A 456 17.82 -22.32 4.54
CA ALA A 456 19.27 -22.13 4.46
C ALA A 456 19.76 -21.74 3.04
N ARG A 457 19.01 -22.03 1.97
CA ARG A 457 19.42 -21.73 0.59
C ARG A 457 19.41 -20.24 0.30
N PHE A 458 18.48 -19.50 0.91
CA PHE A 458 18.36 -18.05 0.75
C PHE A 458 18.98 -17.28 1.91
N HIS A 459 18.91 -17.82 3.13
CA HIS A 459 19.50 -17.18 4.30
C HIS A 459 21.01 -16.94 4.14
N ARG A 460 21.72 -17.77 3.36
CA ARG A 460 23.15 -17.59 3.04
C ARG A 460 23.49 -16.31 2.26
N PHE A 461 22.50 -15.64 1.66
CA PHE A 461 22.73 -14.42 0.87
C PHE A 461 22.65 -13.15 1.70
N SER A 462 22.06 -13.19 2.89
CA SER A 462 22.18 -12.08 3.84
C SER A 462 23.64 -11.92 4.23
N LEU A 463 24.18 -10.72 4.05
CA LEU A 463 25.61 -10.46 4.21
C LEU A 463 26.07 -10.68 5.65
N GLY A 464 27.24 -11.31 5.81
CA GLY A 464 27.85 -11.59 7.10
C GLY A 464 27.29 -12.82 7.83
N ASN A 465 26.39 -13.58 7.20
CA ASN A 465 25.87 -14.84 7.76
C ASN A 465 26.87 -15.99 7.71
N THR A 466 27.96 -15.87 6.95
CA THR A 466 29.01 -16.90 6.88
C THR A 466 30.38 -16.30 7.25
N PRO A 467 30.64 -15.99 8.55
CA PRO A 467 31.87 -15.32 8.96
C PRO A 467 33.13 -16.05 8.49
N GLY A 468 34.03 -15.31 7.84
CA GLY A 468 35.30 -15.83 7.32
C GLY A 468 35.21 -16.64 6.03
N GLN A 469 34.01 -16.80 5.45
CA GLN A 469 33.84 -17.41 4.13
C GLN A 469 33.69 -16.35 3.04
N ALA A 470 33.94 -16.78 1.80
CA ALA A 470 33.70 -15.94 0.63
C ALA A 470 32.20 -15.81 0.35
N GLU A 471 31.71 -14.57 0.34
CA GLU A 471 30.32 -14.25 0.02
C GLU A 471 30.22 -13.69 -1.40
N THR A 472 29.23 -14.17 -2.16
CA THR A 472 28.98 -13.75 -3.54
C THR A 472 28.03 -12.56 -3.57
N VAL A 473 28.46 -11.48 -4.20
CA VAL A 473 27.73 -10.21 -4.21
C VAL A 473 27.68 -9.60 -5.61
N LEU A 474 26.75 -8.68 -5.84
CA LEU A 474 26.79 -7.76 -6.98
C LEU A 474 27.25 -6.39 -6.48
N THR A 475 28.35 -5.88 -7.03
CA THR A 475 28.98 -4.64 -6.55
C THR A 475 28.78 -3.49 -7.52
N PHE A 476 28.32 -2.36 -7.00
CA PHE A 476 28.21 -1.07 -7.67
C PHE A 476 29.30 -0.15 -7.13
N SER A 477 30.29 0.15 -7.96
CA SER A 477 31.41 1.03 -7.61
C SER A 477 31.18 2.40 -8.24
N LEU A 478 31.33 3.46 -7.46
CA LEU A 478 31.35 4.85 -7.94
C LEU A 478 32.61 5.55 -7.48
N LYS A 479 33.24 6.25 -8.42
CA LYS A 479 34.32 7.19 -8.16
C LYS A 479 33.72 8.58 -8.15
N THR A 480 33.82 9.28 -7.03
CA THR A 480 33.28 10.63 -6.89
C THR A 480 34.41 11.65 -6.83
N ASN A 481 34.15 12.85 -7.36
CA ASN A 481 35.01 14.01 -7.14
C ASN A 481 34.55 14.79 -5.89
N ALA A 482 35.31 15.82 -5.52
CA ALA A 482 35.00 16.67 -4.36
C ALA A 482 33.60 17.35 -4.42
N SER A 483 33.01 17.50 -5.62
CA SER A 483 31.67 18.07 -5.80
C SER A 483 30.53 17.07 -5.66
N GLY A 484 30.83 15.76 -5.48
CA GLY A 484 29.85 14.69 -5.40
C GLY A 484 29.34 14.19 -6.76
N GLU A 485 29.95 14.62 -7.86
CA GLU A 485 29.68 14.08 -9.18
C GLU A 485 30.35 12.70 -9.33
N ILE A 486 29.63 11.76 -9.95
CA ILE A 486 30.14 10.43 -10.29
C ILE A 486 30.96 10.58 -11.59
N VAL A 487 32.28 10.52 -11.47
CA VAL A 487 33.21 10.70 -12.60
C VAL A 487 33.59 9.40 -13.29
N ASP A 488 33.45 8.27 -12.58
CA ASP A 488 33.64 6.92 -13.12
C ASP A 488 32.79 5.92 -12.32
N TYR A 489 32.44 4.79 -12.93
CA TYR A 489 31.66 3.74 -12.28
C TYR A 489 32.00 2.34 -12.80
N LYS A 490 31.76 1.31 -11.96
CA LYS A 490 31.88 -0.10 -12.34
C LYS A 490 30.74 -0.91 -11.75
N VAL A 491 30.16 -1.81 -12.53
CA VAL A 491 29.18 -2.81 -12.07
C VAL A 491 29.75 -4.19 -12.29
N ARG A 492 29.95 -4.96 -11.21
CA ARG A 492 30.67 -6.24 -11.26
C ARG A 492 30.05 -7.27 -10.30
N PRO A 493 29.71 -8.49 -10.76
CA PRO A 493 29.65 -9.65 -9.90
C PRO A 493 30.97 -9.76 -9.15
N SER A 494 30.94 -10.01 -7.85
CA SER A 494 32.13 -9.94 -7.01
C SER A 494 32.10 -10.95 -5.87
N VAL A 495 33.26 -11.12 -5.22
CA VAL A 495 33.45 -11.92 -4.00
C VAL A 495 34.05 -11.04 -2.92
N VAL A 496 33.51 -11.15 -1.70
CA VAL A 496 34.00 -10.44 -0.50
C VAL A 496 34.24 -11.44 0.65
N ARG A 497 35.17 -11.14 1.57
CA ARG A 497 35.53 -12.06 2.68
C ARG A 497 35.57 -11.42 4.07
N ASN A 498 35.83 -10.13 4.16
CA ASN A 498 35.99 -9.39 5.42
C ASN A 498 34.72 -8.58 5.75
N VAL A 499 33.60 -9.28 5.96
CA VAL A 499 32.31 -8.65 6.28
C VAL A 499 32.21 -8.34 7.77
N ARG A 500 31.89 -7.09 8.09
CA ARG A 500 31.78 -6.55 9.45
C ARG A 500 30.39 -5.94 9.65
N ILE A 501 29.56 -6.60 10.46
CA ILE A 501 28.21 -6.12 10.81
C ILE A 501 28.31 -5.13 11.98
N ILE A 502 27.82 -3.92 11.76
CA ILE A 502 27.88 -2.77 12.68
C ILE A 502 26.48 -2.17 12.81
N ARG A 503 26.11 -1.65 13.97
CA ARG A 503 24.79 -1.01 14.15
C ARG A 503 24.84 0.49 13.90
N TYR A 504 23.71 1.09 13.48
CA TYR A 504 23.62 2.55 13.29
C TYR A 504 24.02 3.37 14.53
N ASP A 505 23.56 2.98 15.73
CA ASP A 505 23.91 3.65 17.00
C ASP A 505 25.42 3.59 17.29
N GLU A 506 26.08 2.50 16.92
CA GLU A 506 27.53 2.34 17.06
C GLU A 506 28.30 3.25 16.08
N VAL A 507 27.83 3.38 14.83
CA VAL A 507 28.45 4.28 13.85
C VAL A 507 28.24 5.74 14.25
N ASP A 508 27.06 6.11 14.72
CA ASP A 508 26.79 7.47 15.22
C ASP A 508 27.74 7.80 16.39
N SER A 509 27.86 6.88 17.35
CA SER A 509 28.81 7.01 18.47
C SER A 509 30.26 7.13 18.01
N LEU A 510 30.67 6.35 16.99
CA LEU A 510 32.01 6.37 16.42
C LEU A 510 32.34 7.71 15.74
N LEU A 511 31.34 8.31 15.09
CA LEU A 511 31.46 9.56 14.34
C LEU A 511 31.15 10.81 15.17
N GLY A 512 30.76 10.65 16.43
CA GLY A 512 30.35 11.75 17.31
C GLY A 512 29.04 12.41 16.89
N GLU A 513 28.16 11.67 16.20
CA GLU A 513 26.85 12.15 15.80
C GLU A 513 25.88 12.15 17.00
N PRO A 514 24.99 13.15 17.12
CA PRO A 514 23.97 13.13 18.15
C PRO A 514 22.99 11.98 17.90
N PRO A 515 22.53 11.28 18.95
CA PRO A 515 21.55 10.22 18.78
C PRO A 515 20.26 10.81 18.19
N GLN A 516 19.69 10.11 17.22
CA GLN A 516 18.41 10.53 16.64
C GLN A 516 17.33 10.54 17.73
N SER A 517 16.77 11.72 17.99
CA SER A 517 15.79 11.91 19.05
C SER A 517 14.48 11.19 18.72
N ALA A 518 14.02 10.37 19.65
CA ALA A 518 12.69 9.80 19.66
C ALA A 518 11.91 10.39 20.83
N MET A 519 10.67 10.78 20.56
CA MET A 519 9.73 11.15 21.60
C MET A 519 9.02 9.89 22.10
N TYR A 520 8.84 9.78 23.41
CA TYR A 520 8.10 8.69 24.03
C TYR A 520 6.89 9.29 24.76
N PRO A 521 5.77 9.54 24.06
CA PRO A 521 4.62 10.25 24.63
C PRO A 521 4.09 9.57 25.89
N PHE A 522 4.17 8.25 25.95
CA PHE A 522 3.64 7.40 27.02
C PHE A 522 4.69 7.01 28.07
N GLY A 523 5.85 7.67 28.06
CA GLY A 523 6.98 7.37 28.94
C GLY A 523 8.02 6.46 28.29
N LYS A 524 9.28 6.62 28.70
CA LYS A 524 10.38 5.76 28.24
C LYS A 524 10.25 4.37 28.87
N PRO A 525 10.57 3.30 28.13
CA PRO A 525 10.65 1.98 28.72
C PRO A 525 11.72 1.94 29.84
N PRO A 526 11.51 1.16 30.92
CA PRO A 526 12.52 0.95 31.95
C PRO A 526 13.72 0.25 31.31
N SER A 527 14.84 0.99 31.19
CA SER A 527 16.04 0.62 30.43
C SER A 527 15.71 0.10 29.02
N SER A 528 15.78 0.96 28.01
CA SER A 528 15.99 0.46 26.65
C SER A 528 17.10 -0.60 26.72
N THR A 529 16.93 -1.74 26.06
CA THR A 529 18.01 -2.69 25.80
C THR A 529 19.13 -1.96 25.06
N THR A 530 19.94 -1.20 25.80
CA THR A 530 21.12 -0.54 25.30
C THR A 530 22.10 -1.66 25.07
N HIS A 531 22.17 -2.12 23.82
CA HIS A 531 23.21 -3.04 23.43
C HIS A 531 24.54 -2.31 23.62
N PRO A 532 25.47 -2.84 24.42
CA PRO A 532 26.74 -2.18 24.66
C PRO A 532 27.42 -1.90 23.31
N HIS A 533 27.98 -0.70 23.16
CA HIS A 533 28.70 -0.33 21.95
C HIS A 533 30.00 -1.14 21.88
N ARG A 534 30.24 -1.79 20.74
CA ARG A 534 31.53 -2.43 20.48
C ARG A 534 32.61 -1.37 20.23
N THR A 535 33.85 -1.70 20.60
CA THR A 535 35.03 -0.91 20.23
C THR A 535 35.55 -1.34 18.88
N TYR A 536 35.91 -0.37 18.04
CA TYR A 536 36.42 -0.59 16.69
C TYR A 536 37.87 -0.10 16.56
N ASP A 537 38.62 -0.72 15.66
CA ASP A 537 40.00 -0.34 15.37
C ASP A 537 40.11 1.05 14.70
N ALA A 538 41.30 1.62 14.69
CA ALA A 538 41.54 2.95 14.13
C ALA A 538 41.29 3.01 12.62
N ALA A 539 41.54 1.92 11.89
CA ALA A 539 41.32 1.86 10.44
C ALA A 539 39.82 1.93 10.11
N THR A 540 39.00 1.17 10.83
CA THR A 540 37.54 1.20 10.74
C THR A 540 37.00 2.59 11.01
N THR A 541 37.52 3.23 12.06
CA THR A 541 37.13 4.62 12.38
C THR A 541 37.45 5.57 11.23
N GLU A 542 38.61 5.41 10.59
CA GLU A 542 39.01 6.25 9.47
C GLU A 542 38.21 5.99 8.20
N ASP A 543 37.81 4.75 7.94
CA ASP A 543 36.93 4.40 6.81
C ASP A 543 35.55 5.03 6.95
N PHE A 544 34.96 5.03 8.16
CA PHE A 544 33.71 5.73 8.42
C PHE A 544 33.85 7.26 8.30
N ARG A 545 34.97 7.84 8.73
CA ARG A 545 35.23 9.28 8.53
C ARG A 545 35.33 9.63 7.06
N GLU A 546 35.99 8.79 6.26
CA GLU A 546 36.11 8.99 4.83
C GLU A 546 34.74 8.83 4.14
N MET A 547 33.97 7.80 4.50
CA MET A 547 32.61 7.61 4.00
C MET A 547 31.70 8.81 4.35
N LYS A 548 31.82 9.39 5.54
CA LYS A 548 31.09 10.61 5.93
C LYS A 548 31.42 11.80 5.02
N LYS A 549 32.69 11.96 4.58
CA LYS A 549 33.08 13.01 3.62
C LYS A 549 32.43 12.76 2.25
N ILE A 550 32.47 11.52 1.76
CA ILE A 550 31.85 11.13 0.49
C ILE A 550 30.33 11.37 0.53
N ALA A 551 29.65 10.96 1.60
CA ALA A 551 28.22 11.17 1.75
C ALA A 551 27.86 12.67 1.76
N ARG A 552 28.67 13.51 2.42
CA ARG A 552 28.45 14.97 2.40
C ARG A 552 28.56 15.57 1.00
N SER A 553 29.54 15.15 0.20
CA SER A 553 29.66 15.66 -1.17
C SER A 553 28.50 15.18 -2.04
N LEU A 554 28.08 13.92 -1.91
CA LEU A 554 26.90 13.36 -2.60
C LEU A 554 25.60 14.10 -2.23
N ILE A 555 25.37 14.37 -0.93
CA ILE A 555 24.24 15.18 -0.47
C ILE A 555 24.28 16.56 -1.11
N GLN A 556 25.42 17.25 -1.04
CA GLN A 556 25.54 18.60 -1.60
C GLN A 556 25.27 18.64 -3.11
N TYR A 557 25.77 17.64 -3.86
CA TYR A 557 25.45 17.48 -5.28
C TYR A 557 23.93 17.40 -5.52
N ARG A 558 23.22 16.55 -4.76
CA ARG A 558 21.76 16.40 -4.89
C ARG A 558 21.02 17.67 -4.45
N LEU A 559 21.47 18.34 -3.40
CA LEU A 559 20.87 19.60 -2.92
C LEU A 559 21.01 20.74 -3.93
N ASN A 560 22.15 20.82 -4.62
CA ASN A 560 22.37 21.77 -5.71
C ASN A 560 21.43 21.49 -6.90
N ASN A 561 21.01 20.24 -7.07
CA ASN A 561 20.01 19.82 -8.05
C ASN A 561 18.56 19.89 -7.52
N GLY A 562 18.32 20.54 -6.38
CA GLY A 562 16.98 20.77 -5.85
C GLY A 562 16.36 19.62 -5.06
N ALA A 563 17.16 18.66 -4.55
CA ALA A 563 16.65 17.59 -3.70
C ALA A 563 15.91 18.12 -2.46
N LEU A 564 14.84 17.42 -2.10
CA LEU A 564 13.93 17.75 -0.99
C LEU A 564 13.42 16.48 -0.32
N VAL A 565 13.41 16.46 1.01
CA VAL A 565 12.84 15.39 1.83
C VAL A 565 11.75 15.98 2.73
N PHE A 566 10.51 15.53 2.54
CA PHE A 566 9.37 15.95 3.36
C PHE A 566 9.36 15.16 4.67
N ALA A 567 9.64 15.84 5.79
CA ALA A 567 9.59 15.23 7.11
C ALA A 567 8.20 15.35 7.74
N PHE A 568 7.70 14.22 8.24
CA PHE A 568 6.55 14.11 9.11
C PHE A 568 6.95 13.35 10.37
N SER A 569 6.15 13.44 11.44
CA SER A 569 6.28 12.47 12.53
C SER A 569 5.51 11.20 12.19
N SER A 570 6.06 10.05 12.59
CA SER A 570 5.45 8.73 12.45
C SER A 570 5.62 7.97 13.76
N PRO A 571 4.64 7.13 14.17
CA PRO A 571 4.84 6.22 15.28
C PRO A 571 5.87 5.16 14.89
N GLU A 572 6.60 4.66 15.87
CA GLU A 572 7.44 3.50 15.77
C GLU A 572 7.10 2.61 16.97
N MET A 573 6.80 1.34 16.71
CA MET A 573 6.40 0.42 17.76
C MET A 573 7.18 -0.87 17.68
N THR A 574 7.66 -1.31 18.84
CA THR A 574 8.22 -2.65 19.02
C THR A 574 7.24 -3.44 19.88
N VAL A 575 6.89 -4.63 19.40
CA VAL A 575 5.97 -5.55 20.08
C VAL A 575 6.76 -6.75 20.61
N ASP A 576 6.46 -7.17 21.84
CA ASP A 576 7.06 -8.36 22.47
C ASP A 576 5.96 -9.27 23.07
N PRO A 577 5.99 -10.59 22.82
CA PRO A 577 6.95 -11.32 21.97
C PRO A 577 6.78 -11.01 20.47
N ARG A 578 7.88 -11.13 19.72
CA ARG A 578 7.91 -11.08 18.24
C ARG A 578 8.63 -12.32 17.68
N PRO A 579 7.98 -13.14 16.83
CA PRO A 579 6.60 -13.02 16.38
C PRO A 579 5.59 -13.40 17.48
N ILE A 580 4.42 -12.78 17.44
CA ILE A 580 3.26 -13.29 18.19
C ILE A 580 2.82 -14.63 17.56
N PRO A 581 2.44 -15.66 18.34
CA PRO A 581 2.00 -16.94 17.80
C PRO A 581 0.97 -16.79 16.67
N SER A 582 1.24 -17.40 15.52
CA SER A 582 0.60 -17.09 14.24
C SER A 582 -0.69 -17.85 13.93
N GLU A 583 -1.31 -18.54 14.89
CA GLU A 583 -2.50 -19.39 14.66
C GLU A 583 -3.63 -19.02 15.64
N LEU A 584 -4.22 -17.82 15.46
CA LEU A 584 -5.18 -17.25 16.42
C LEU A 584 -6.60 -17.17 15.88
N LEU A 585 -6.78 -16.92 14.58
CA LEU A 585 -8.10 -16.99 13.95
C LEU A 585 -8.61 -18.44 13.90
N SER A 586 -9.71 -18.71 14.60
CA SER A 586 -10.37 -20.03 14.58
C SER A 586 -11.88 -19.88 14.68
N THR A 587 -12.59 -20.28 13.63
CA THR A 587 -14.06 -20.36 13.62
C THR A 587 -14.60 -21.70 14.11
N ASP A 588 -13.74 -22.72 14.16
CA ASP A 588 -14.14 -24.07 14.58
C ASP A 588 -14.00 -24.27 16.09
N GLU A 589 -13.01 -23.61 16.69
CA GLU A 589 -12.66 -23.69 18.11
C GLU A 589 -12.28 -22.29 18.62
N PRO A 590 -13.27 -21.50 19.10
CA PRO A 590 -12.98 -20.20 19.71
C PRO A 590 -12.23 -20.34 21.04
N HIS A 591 -11.43 -19.33 21.39
CA HIS A 591 -10.50 -19.36 22.52
C HIS A 591 -10.79 -18.27 23.56
N ALA A 592 -10.50 -18.56 24.82
CA ALA A 592 -10.33 -17.54 25.85
C ALA A 592 -8.93 -16.93 25.73
N PHE A 593 -8.87 -15.67 25.33
CA PHE A 593 -7.64 -14.88 25.35
C PHE A 593 -7.47 -14.15 26.69
N ARG A 594 -6.22 -14.04 27.15
CA ARG A 594 -5.81 -13.28 28.32
C ARG A 594 -4.56 -12.46 28.00
N GLY A 595 -4.36 -11.38 28.76
CA GLY A 595 -3.18 -10.54 28.64
C GLY A 595 -3.13 -9.70 27.36
N PHE A 596 -2.01 -9.04 27.15
CA PHE A 596 -1.72 -8.30 25.91
C PHE A 596 -0.20 -8.22 25.68
N PRO A 597 0.27 -8.25 24.42
CA PRO A 597 1.69 -8.06 24.12
C PRO A 597 2.24 -6.74 24.69
N SER A 598 3.50 -6.75 25.11
CA SER A 598 4.18 -5.51 25.48
C SER A 598 4.41 -4.67 24.23
N VAL A 599 4.14 -3.37 24.30
CA VAL A 599 4.33 -2.44 23.19
C VAL A 599 5.15 -1.25 23.67
N MET A 600 6.30 -1.04 23.05
CA MET A 600 7.02 0.22 23.16
C MET A 600 6.47 1.17 22.09
N TYR A 601 6.09 2.39 22.49
CA TYR A 601 5.59 3.42 21.58
C TYR A 601 6.54 4.61 21.54
N ALA A 602 7.13 4.84 20.38
CA ALA A 602 7.95 6.00 20.09
C ALA A 602 7.36 6.80 18.93
N VAL A 603 7.73 8.07 18.84
CA VAL A 603 7.43 8.95 17.70
C VAL A 603 8.74 9.51 17.18
N ARG A 604 9.01 9.28 15.90
CA ARG A 604 10.20 9.77 15.20
C ARG A 604 9.82 10.63 14.00
N GLN A 605 10.73 11.50 13.62
CA GLN A 605 10.64 12.19 12.33
C GLN A 605 11.10 11.24 11.22
N THR A 606 10.42 11.27 10.07
CA THR A 606 10.67 10.37 8.93
C THR A 606 11.94 10.68 8.14
N PHE A 607 12.75 11.67 8.55
CA PHE A 607 14.00 11.97 7.86
C PHE A 607 15.17 11.14 8.39
N THR A 608 16.17 10.94 7.54
CA THR A 608 17.43 10.27 7.89
C THR A 608 18.50 11.31 8.25
N GLY A 609 19.13 11.17 9.42
CA GLY A 609 20.30 11.94 9.85
C GLY A 609 21.44 11.02 10.28
N GLY A 610 22.61 11.59 10.57
CA GLY A 610 23.78 10.83 11.05
C GLY A 610 24.21 9.72 10.09
N SER A 611 24.59 8.57 10.65
CA SER A 611 24.99 7.36 9.90
C SER A 611 23.91 6.87 8.93
N ARG A 612 22.62 6.98 9.26
CA ARG A 612 21.51 6.60 8.35
C ARG A 612 21.52 7.42 7.06
N ALA A 613 21.80 8.73 7.14
CA ALA A 613 21.93 9.57 5.95
C ALA A 613 23.12 9.15 5.08
N MET A 614 24.24 8.78 5.72
CA MET A 614 25.43 8.30 5.02
C MET A 614 25.18 6.99 4.28
N ILE A 615 24.55 6.00 4.92
CA ILE A 615 24.21 4.73 4.27
C ILE A 615 23.17 4.93 3.16
N ALA A 616 22.19 5.83 3.36
CA ALA A 616 21.23 6.17 2.31
C ALA A 616 21.91 6.70 1.03
N GLU A 617 22.99 7.50 1.15
CA GLU A 617 23.77 7.98 0.01
C GLU A 617 24.57 6.86 -0.68
N CYS A 618 25.06 5.86 0.06
CA CYS A 618 25.62 4.65 -0.56
C CYS A 618 24.58 3.99 -1.47
N MET A 619 23.37 3.78 -0.95
CA MET A 619 22.29 3.10 -1.69
C MET A 619 21.82 3.92 -2.90
N MET A 620 21.68 5.23 -2.73
CA MET A 620 21.33 6.13 -3.84
C MET A 620 22.43 6.17 -4.90
N GLY A 621 23.70 6.19 -4.50
CA GLY A 621 24.86 6.09 -5.39
C GLY A 621 24.83 4.82 -6.23
N ALA A 622 24.61 3.65 -5.60
CA ALA A 622 24.47 2.38 -6.31
C ALA A 622 23.31 2.40 -7.33
N GLY A 623 22.16 2.97 -6.95
CA GLY A 623 21.01 3.11 -7.84
C GLY A 623 21.23 4.04 -9.03
N ARG A 624 22.02 5.11 -8.86
CA ARG A 624 22.47 5.99 -9.94
C ARG A 624 23.43 5.25 -10.89
N VAL A 625 24.43 4.55 -10.33
CA VAL A 625 25.37 3.72 -11.10
C VAL A 625 24.65 2.66 -11.93
N ALA A 626 23.66 1.97 -11.36
CA ALA A 626 22.87 0.99 -12.11
C ALA A 626 22.11 1.61 -13.29
N SER A 627 21.52 2.79 -13.08
CA SER A 627 20.85 3.53 -14.17
C SER A 627 21.82 3.91 -15.30
N LEU A 628 23.02 4.40 -14.94
CA LEU A 628 24.10 4.74 -15.87
C LEU A 628 24.59 3.51 -16.65
N PHE A 629 24.79 2.38 -15.97
CA PHE A 629 25.21 1.12 -16.58
C PHE A 629 24.29 0.69 -17.73
N PHE A 630 22.97 0.74 -17.50
CA PHE A 630 21.98 0.39 -18.52
C PHE A 630 21.87 1.44 -19.62
N ARG A 631 21.94 2.73 -19.26
CA ARG A 631 21.90 3.85 -20.23
C ARG A 631 23.05 3.75 -21.23
N ASP A 632 24.27 3.58 -20.74
CA ASP A 632 25.48 3.58 -21.57
C ASP A 632 25.57 2.35 -22.48
N ARG A 633 24.79 1.30 -22.16
CA ARG A 633 24.65 0.08 -22.98
C ARG A 633 23.41 0.07 -23.87
N GLY A 634 22.53 1.07 -23.76
CA GLY A 634 21.25 1.08 -24.48
C GLY A 634 20.31 -0.06 -24.10
N ILE A 635 20.39 -0.56 -22.86
CA ILE A 635 19.57 -1.67 -22.37
C ILE A 635 18.39 -1.11 -21.56
N PRO A 636 17.15 -1.57 -21.81
CA PRO A 636 15.98 -1.12 -21.07
C PRO A 636 16.03 -1.63 -19.61
N ALA A 637 15.57 -0.79 -18.68
CA ALA A 637 15.55 -1.13 -17.26
C ALA A 637 14.48 -0.32 -16.52
N LEU A 638 13.93 -0.89 -15.45
CA LEU A 638 12.94 -0.20 -14.60
C LEU A 638 13.60 0.85 -13.71
N ARG A 639 13.45 2.11 -14.11
CA ARG A 639 13.89 3.29 -13.37
C ARG A 639 12.75 3.93 -12.59
N ARG A 640 13.09 4.64 -11.53
CA ARG A 640 12.17 5.42 -10.70
C ARG A 640 12.27 6.88 -11.09
N THR A 641 11.13 7.49 -11.40
CA THR A 641 11.05 8.88 -11.83
C THR A 641 10.06 9.64 -10.96
N VAL A 642 10.38 10.90 -10.66
CA VAL A 642 9.47 11.84 -10.01
C VAL A 642 9.57 13.16 -10.74
N GLY A 643 8.45 13.61 -11.28
CA GLY A 643 8.34 14.89 -11.98
C GLY A 643 8.61 16.10 -11.05
N ALA A 644 8.63 17.30 -11.63
CA ALA A 644 8.86 18.53 -10.87
C ALA A 644 7.84 18.71 -9.74
N VAL A 645 8.31 19.28 -8.62
CA VAL A 645 7.45 19.67 -7.50
C VAL A 645 6.45 20.72 -7.97
N ARG A 646 5.18 20.55 -7.58
CA ARG A 646 4.09 21.48 -7.90
C ARG A 646 4.08 22.61 -6.88
N VAL A 647 4.00 23.84 -7.38
CA VAL A 647 3.98 25.07 -6.59
C VAL A 647 2.76 25.87 -7.00
N GLU A 648 1.79 25.99 -6.09
CA GLU A 648 0.55 26.74 -6.36
C GLU A 648 0.57 28.14 -5.76
N ARG A 649 1.45 28.39 -4.78
CA ARG A 649 1.62 29.69 -4.11
C ARG A 649 2.88 30.39 -4.62
N LYS A 650 2.73 31.59 -5.20
CA LYS A 650 3.85 32.45 -5.60
C LYS A 650 4.74 32.77 -4.38
N GLY A 651 6.05 32.61 -4.50
CA GLY A 651 7.00 32.84 -3.39
C GLY A 651 7.06 31.71 -2.36
N GLY A 652 6.19 30.70 -2.46
CA GLY A 652 6.10 29.61 -1.48
C GLY A 652 7.31 28.69 -1.53
N LEU A 653 7.86 28.43 -2.72
CA LEU A 653 8.99 27.53 -2.89
C LEU A 653 10.27 28.14 -2.32
N GLU A 654 10.47 29.43 -2.56
CA GLU A 654 11.60 30.20 -2.02
C GLU A 654 11.55 30.22 -0.50
N ALA A 655 10.37 30.46 0.08
CA ALA A 655 10.16 30.42 1.52
C ALA A 655 10.45 29.02 2.11
N LEU A 656 10.00 27.96 1.43
CA LEU A 656 10.25 26.58 1.87
C LEU A 656 11.72 26.16 1.71
N MET A 657 12.38 26.57 0.62
CA MET A 657 13.80 26.29 0.42
C MET A 657 14.68 26.99 1.45
N ALA A 658 14.25 28.14 1.98
CA ALA A 658 14.94 28.83 3.06
C ALA A 658 14.91 28.06 4.40
N THR A 659 13.96 27.13 4.59
CA THR A 659 13.87 26.27 5.79
C THR A 659 14.51 24.89 5.61
N ARG A 660 15.10 24.62 4.43
CA ARG A 660 15.74 23.34 4.09
C ARG A 660 17.00 23.11 4.92
N THR A 661 17.10 21.96 5.58
CA THR A 661 18.28 21.58 6.37
C THR A 661 19.47 21.18 5.48
N GLU A 662 20.65 20.98 6.09
CA GLU A 662 21.87 20.48 5.40
C GLU A 662 21.72 19.09 4.77
N HIS A 663 20.67 18.34 5.12
CA HIS A 663 20.34 17.04 4.52
C HIS A 663 19.19 17.12 3.50
N GLY A 664 18.69 18.33 3.20
CA GLY A 664 17.58 18.53 2.27
C GLY A 664 16.20 18.37 2.90
N THR A 665 16.11 18.23 4.21
CA THR A 665 14.86 18.02 4.92
C THR A 665 14.08 19.33 5.06
N ILE A 666 12.78 19.26 4.85
CA ILE A 666 11.81 20.35 5.05
C ILE A 666 10.63 19.86 5.89
N ASN A 667 10.01 20.78 6.64
CA ASN A 667 8.79 20.46 7.38
C ASN A 667 7.62 20.31 6.41
N ALA A 668 6.99 19.15 6.39
CA ALA A 668 5.96 18.89 5.40
C ALA A 668 4.66 19.68 5.62
N PHE A 669 4.34 20.07 6.85
CA PHE A 669 3.19 20.95 7.13
C PHE A 669 3.44 22.39 6.67
N GLU A 670 4.70 22.84 6.67
CA GLU A 670 5.06 24.12 6.05
C GLU A 670 4.94 24.06 4.53
N ALA A 671 5.33 22.93 3.91
CA ALA A 671 5.11 22.73 2.49
C ALA A 671 3.61 22.76 2.12
N MET A 672 2.75 22.11 2.93
CA MET A 672 1.29 22.15 2.75
C MET A 672 0.73 23.59 2.88
N ARG A 673 1.15 24.35 3.90
CA ARG A 673 0.78 25.78 4.06
C ARG A 673 1.22 26.65 2.88
N ASN A 674 2.31 26.27 2.23
CA ASN A 674 2.81 26.93 1.03
C ASN A 674 2.27 26.32 -0.28
N ARG A 675 1.32 25.38 -0.22
CA ARG A 675 0.73 24.68 -1.36
C ARG A 675 1.78 24.08 -2.30
N ILE A 676 2.75 23.42 -1.68
CA ILE A 676 3.85 22.72 -2.35
C ILE A 676 3.64 21.24 -2.19
N SER A 677 3.70 20.51 -3.31
CA SER A 677 3.50 19.07 -3.29
C SER A 677 4.29 18.36 -4.38
N ALA A 678 4.83 17.19 -4.07
CA ALA A 678 5.54 16.37 -5.03
C ALA A 678 4.59 15.45 -5.80
N PRO A 679 4.72 15.28 -7.13
CA PRO A 679 3.96 14.26 -7.83
C PRO A 679 4.33 12.86 -7.31
N PRO A 680 3.43 11.87 -7.44
CA PRO A 680 3.77 10.49 -7.10
C PRO A 680 4.93 10.01 -7.96
N GLY A 681 5.78 9.16 -7.38
CA GLY A 681 6.86 8.52 -8.14
C GLY A 681 6.33 7.33 -8.93
N GLY A 682 6.72 7.26 -10.20
CA GLY A 682 6.37 6.18 -11.11
C GLY A 682 7.59 5.39 -11.56
N TYR A 683 7.33 4.41 -12.41
CA TYR A 683 8.36 3.68 -13.15
C TYR A 683 8.49 4.22 -14.57
N SER A 684 9.70 4.15 -15.12
CA SER A 684 9.98 4.41 -16.52
C SER A 684 11.03 3.44 -17.03
N THR A 685 10.94 3.04 -18.30
CA THR A 685 11.95 2.22 -18.97
C THR A 685 13.15 3.06 -19.45
N THR A 686 12.97 4.38 -19.53
CA THR A 686 13.98 5.35 -19.96
C THR A 686 14.56 6.15 -18.77
N PRO A 687 15.80 6.66 -18.85
CA PRO A 687 16.34 7.58 -17.86
C PRO A 687 15.48 8.85 -17.76
N GLY A 688 14.82 9.02 -16.61
CA GLY A 688 14.02 10.20 -16.29
C GLY A 688 14.46 10.85 -14.99
N GLY A 689 14.06 12.10 -14.78
CA GLY A 689 14.44 12.87 -13.60
C GLY A 689 13.75 12.37 -12.31
N HIS A 690 14.39 12.61 -11.17
CA HIS A 690 13.80 12.37 -9.86
C HIS A 690 13.97 13.61 -8.98
N SER A 691 13.00 14.52 -9.06
CA SER A 691 13.07 15.85 -8.40
C SER A 691 13.39 15.78 -6.91
N LEU A 692 12.74 14.87 -6.17
CA LEU A 692 12.96 14.71 -4.72
C LEU A 692 14.36 14.22 -4.37
N LEU A 693 14.99 13.45 -5.27
CA LEU A 693 16.33 12.93 -5.06
C LEU A 693 17.41 13.83 -5.67
N GLY A 694 17.04 14.91 -6.37
CA GLY A 694 18.01 15.76 -7.09
C GLY A 694 18.77 15.00 -8.18
N VAL A 695 18.14 13.96 -8.76
CA VAL A 695 18.72 13.18 -9.86
C VAL A 695 18.24 13.74 -11.19
N ARG A 696 19.18 14.00 -12.09
CA ARG A 696 18.93 14.62 -13.40
C ARG A 696 18.35 13.61 -14.39
N GLU A 697 17.63 14.11 -15.39
CA GLU A 697 16.92 13.30 -16.38
C GLU A 697 17.83 12.31 -17.12
N GLY A 698 18.96 12.78 -17.65
CA GLY A 698 19.92 11.93 -18.36
C GLY A 698 20.73 10.96 -17.49
N GLU A 699 20.66 11.09 -16.16
CA GLU A 699 21.33 10.20 -15.21
C GLU A 699 20.41 9.05 -14.80
N GLY A 700 19.18 9.39 -14.38
CA GLY A 700 18.19 8.43 -13.92
C GLY A 700 18.56 7.74 -12.59
N TYR A 701 17.58 7.05 -12.01
CA TYR A 701 17.73 6.33 -10.74
C TYR A 701 16.93 5.04 -10.77
N MET A 702 17.46 3.97 -10.18
CA MET A 702 16.72 2.72 -10.00
C MET A 702 17.10 2.04 -8.68
N LYS A 703 16.24 1.14 -8.20
CA LYS A 703 16.51 0.36 -6.98
C LYS A 703 17.26 -0.93 -7.36
N VAL A 704 18.41 -1.17 -6.72
CA VAL A 704 19.25 -2.38 -6.92
C VAL A 704 19.86 -2.92 -5.63
N THR A 705 19.51 -2.34 -4.49
CA THR A 705 20.21 -2.52 -3.22
C THR A 705 19.48 -3.41 -2.22
N SER A 706 18.33 -3.99 -2.59
CA SER A 706 17.58 -4.86 -1.66
C SER A 706 16.89 -6.07 -2.32
N PRO A 707 17.64 -6.93 -3.04
CA PRO A 707 17.08 -8.04 -3.81
C PRO A 707 16.50 -9.17 -2.95
N LEU A 708 16.81 -9.27 -1.65
CA LEU A 708 16.17 -10.27 -0.78
C LEU A 708 14.72 -9.91 -0.45
N ARG A 709 14.38 -8.62 -0.49
CA ARG A 709 13.08 -8.08 -0.06
C ARG A 709 12.34 -7.24 -1.10
N ARG A 710 12.92 -6.96 -2.28
CA ARG A 710 12.27 -6.23 -3.38
C ARG A 710 12.50 -6.94 -4.71
N PHE A 711 11.41 -7.32 -5.37
CA PHE A 711 11.47 -8.03 -6.65
C PHE A 711 12.10 -7.17 -7.77
N GLY A 712 11.86 -5.86 -7.77
CA GLY A 712 12.45 -4.94 -8.77
C GLY A 712 13.98 -4.93 -8.77
N ASP A 713 14.58 -5.12 -7.59
CA ASP A 713 16.03 -5.23 -7.43
C ASP A 713 16.54 -6.56 -8.01
N MET A 714 15.85 -7.68 -7.75
CA MET A 714 16.16 -8.97 -8.41
C MET A 714 16.06 -8.87 -9.94
N LEU A 715 15.02 -8.20 -10.44
CA LEU A 715 14.80 -7.99 -11.86
C LEU A 715 16.00 -7.25 -12.50
N ALA A 716 16.45 -6.17 -11.85
CA ALA A 716 17.63 -5.45 -12.28
C ALA A 716 18.89 -6.32 -12.25
N HIS A 717 19.08 -7.13 -11.20
CA HIS A 717 20.22 -8.03 -11.07
C HIS A 717 20.28 -9.09 -12.19
N TRP A 718 19.17 -9.73 -12.53
CA TRP A 718 19.10 -10.67 -13.66
C TRP A 718 19.48 -10.00 -14.99
N GLN A 719 18.93 -8.81 -15.26
CA GLN A 719 19.24 -8.05 -16.48
C GLN A 719 20.72 -7.61 -16.52
N ILE A 720 21.29 -7.15 -15.39
CA ILE A 720 22.72 -6.79 -15.29
C ILE A 720 23.60 -8.00 -15.64
N LYS A 721 23.33 -9.16 -15.04
CA LYS A 721 24.12 -10.38 -15.29
C LYS A 721 24.04 -10.84 -16.74
N HIS A 722 22.84 -10.79 -17.32
CA HIS A 722 22.67 -11.10 -18.74
C HIS A 722 23.49 -10.14 -19.61
N ALA A 723 23.41 -8.84 -19.35
CA ALA A 723 24.17 -7.81 -20.08
C ALA A 723 25.69 -7.96 -19.95
N LEU A 724 26.19 -8.56 -18.87
CA LEU A 724 27.63 -8.79 -18.64
C LEU A 724 28.15 -10.06 -19.29
N LEU A 725 27.32 -11.11 -19.40
CA LEU A 725 27.72 -12.40 -19.98
C LEU A 725 27.64 -12.43 -21.50
N ALA A 726 26.78 -11.59 -22.07
CA ALA A 726 26.30 -11.77 -23.43
C ALA A 726 26.97 -10.83 -24.44
N GLU A 727 27.21 -11.33 -25.66
CA GLU A 727 27.76 -10.50 -26.74
C GLU A 727 26.68 -9.59 -27.33
N GLY A 728 26.99 -8.30 -27.56
CA GLY A 728 26.16 -7.39 -28.36
C GLY A 728 24.96 -6.73 -27.67
N ASN A 729 25.11 -6.24 -26.42
CA ASN A 729 24.06 -5.59 -25.62
C ASN A 729 22.67 -6.30 -25.65
N PRO A 730 22.61 -7.63 -25.45
CA PRO A 730 21.33 -8.32 -25.55
C PRO A 730 20.48 -8.11 -24.29
N VAL A 731 19.18 -8.26 -24.50
CA VAL A 731 18.14 -7.88 -23.54
C VAL A 731 17.43 -9.15 -23.05
N LEU A 732 17.46 -9.37 -21.74
CA LEU A 732 16.77 -10.49 -21.09
C LEU A 732 15.26 -10.23 -21.00
N PHE A 733 14.92 -9.02 -20.56
CA PHE A 733 13.54 -8.53 -20.46
C PHE A 733 13.38 -7.32 -21.36
N ASP A 734 12.55 -7.44 -22.39
CA ASP A 734 12.31 -6.35 -23.34
C ASP A 734 11.52 -5.19 -22.74
N GLU A 735 11.54 -4.05 -23.42
CA GLU A 735 10.89 -2.82 -22.95
C GLU A 735 9.37 -2.98 -22.79
N ALA A 736 8.72 -3.73 -23.67
CA ALA A 736 7.27 -3.91 -23.63
C ALA A 736 6.85 -4.71 -22.39
N TRP A 737 7.58 -5.79 -22.08
CA TRP A 737 7.35 -6.57 -20.87
C TRP A 737 7.68 -5.76 -19.61
N LEU A 738 8.79 -5.01 -19.61
CA LEU A 738 9.15 -4.15 -18.48
C LEU A 738 8.06 -3.09 -18.21
N ALA A 739 7.51 -2.45 -19.24
CA ALA A 739 6.44 -1.47 -19.09
C ALA A 739 5.18 -2.06 -18.44
N GLN A 740 4.81 -3.31 -18.78
CA GLN A 740 3.70 -4.01 -18.11
C GLN A 740 4.04 -4.27 -16.64
N VAL A 741 5.24 -4.78 -16.37
CA VAL A 741 5.69 -5.10 -14.99
C VAL A 741 5.73 -3.86 -14.12
N ALA A 742 6.14 -2.72 -14.67
CA ALA A 742 6.12 -1.43 -13.99
C ALA A 742 4.73 -1.05 -13.45
N GLU A 743 3.68 -1.23 -14.25
CA GLU A 743 2.30 -0.89 -13.87
C GLU A 743 1.78 -1.78 -12.74
N ASP A 744 1.98 -3.10 -12.86
CA ASP A 744 1.53 -4.07 -11.84
C ASP A 744 2.32 -3.90 -10.52
N MET A 745 3.65 -3.80 -10.61
CA MET A 745 4.50 -3.57 -9.44
C MET A 745 4.19 -2.25 -8.74
N GLY A 746 4.00 -1.16 -9.49
CA GLY A 746 3.66 0.15 -8.91
C GLY A 746 2.39 0.09 -8.07
N SER A 747 1.38 -0.62 -8.56
CA SER A 747 0.13 -0.83 -7.85
C SER A 747 0.28 -1.71 -6.61
N ARG A 748 1.06 -2.79 -6.68
CA ARG A 748 1.33 -3.70 -5.56
C ARG A 748 2.19 -3.06 -4.46
N GLU A 749 3.21 -2.28 -4.83
CA GLU A 749 4.02 -1.51 -3.87
C GLU A 749 3.14 -0.55 -3.06
N LEU A 750 2.15 0.09 -3.70
CA LEU A 750 1.21 0.97 -3.03
C LEU A 750 0.28 0.22 -2.07
N GLU A 751 -0.23 -0.95 -2.48
CA GLU A 751 -1.01 -1.83 -1.60
C GLU A 751 -0.20 -2.28 -0.38
N ALA A 752 1.07 -2.64 -0.59
CA ALA A 752 1.94 -3.06 0.49
C ALA A 752 2.14 -1.97 1.53
N LYS A 753 2.47 -0.75 1.09
CA LYS A 753 2.60 0.43 1.97
C LYS A 753 1.30 0.74 2.74
N ARG A 754 0.15 0.65 2.09
CA ARG A 754 -1.15 0.86 2.75
C ARG A 754 -1.41 -0.22 3.81
N THR A 755 -1.08 -1.47 3.50
CA THR A 755 -1.23 -2.60 4.43
C THR A 755 -0.35 -2.41 5.67
N GLU A 756 0.92 -2.03 5.48
CA GLU A 756 1.83 -1.71 6.59
C GLU A 756 1.31 -0.52 7.42
N GLY A 757 0.86 0.56 6.77
CA GLY A 757 0.29 1.72 7.45
C GLY A 757 -0.96 1.38 8.27
N ARG A 758 -1.86 0.54 7.75
CA ARG A 758 -3.05 0.08 8.51
C ARG A 758 -2.68 -0.78 9.70
N GLN A 759 -1.67 -1.65 9.56
CA GLN A 759 -1.18 -2.45 10.67
C GLN A 759 -0.59 -1.51 11.74
N GLN A 760 0.21 -0.53 11.34
CA GLN A 760 0.81 0.44 12.25
C GLN A 760 -0.27 1.26 12.97
N GLN A 761 -1.33 1.67 12.28
CA GLN A 761 -2.48 2.31 12.91
C GLN A 761 -3.21 1.38 13.87
N PHE A 762 -3.41 0.10 13.52
CA PHE A 762 -4.05 -0.89 14.39
C PHE A 762 -3.31 -1.01 15.73
N TRP A 763 -1.99 -1.17 15.71
CA TRP A 763 -1.21 -1.27 16.94
C TRP A 763 -1.20 0.02 17.73
N ALA A 764 -1.06 1.16 17.06
CA ALA A 764 -1.06 2.46 17.73
C ALA A 764 -2.40 2.73 18.42
N HIS A 765 -3.51 2.49 17.73
CA HIS A 765 -4.86 2.63 18.27
C HIS A 765 -5.14 1.64 19.40
N SER A 766 -4.68 0.39 19.27
CA SER A 766 -4.82 -0.64 20.31
C SER A 766 -4.08 -0.23 21.58
N TYR A 767 -2.86 0.31 21.43
CA TYR A 767 -2.07 0.82 22.54
C TYR A 767 -2.74 2.02 23.22
N ILE A 768 -3.19 3.02 22.46
CA ILE A 768 -3.89 4.19 22.99
C ILE A 768 -5.19 3.80 23.71
N LEU A 769 -5.97 2.88 23.13
CA LEU A 769 -7.17 2.35 23.77
C LEU A 769 -6.87 1.69 25.11
N ARG A 770 -5.80 0.88 25.19
CA ARG A 770 -5.34 0.31 26.47
C ARG A 770 -4.89 1.39 27.43
N TRP A 771 -4.13 2.40 26.98
CA TRP A 771 -3.71 3.52 27.80
C TRP A 771 -4.89 4.25 28.45
N LEU A 772 -5.96 4.49 27.69
CA LEU A 772 -7.20 5.13 28.17
C LEU A 772 -8.02 4.24 29.12
N ARG A 773 -7.96 2.91 28.93
CA ARG A 773 -8.71 1.93 29.72
C ARG A 773 -7.98 1.44 30.97
N ASP A 774 -6.70 1.73 31.10
CA ASP A 774 -5.90 1.37 32.28
C ASP A 774 -6.58 1.90 33.55
N PRO A 775 -6.90 1.05 34.55
CA PRO A 775 -7.52 1.48 35.79
C PRO A 775 -6.77 2.63 36.51
N VAL A 776 -5.45 2.71 36.34
CA VAL A 776 -4.57 3.71 36.99
C VAL A 776 -4.43 5.00 36.16
N HIS A 777 -5.08 5.11 34.98
CA HIS A 777 -4.91 6.27 34.08
C HIS A 777 -5.13 7.64 34.75
N LYS A 778 -6.06 7.72 35.71
CA LYS A 778 -6.38 8.97 36.43
C LYS A 778 -5.29 9.39 37.44
N GLU A 779 -4.47 8.45 37.88
CA GLU A 779 -3.41 8.66 38.87
C GLU A 779 -2.07 9.06 38.22
N ARG A 780 -1.98 9.02 36.88
CA ARG A 780 -0.78 9.38 36.14
C ARG A 780 -0.51 10.89 36.26
N ALA A 781 0.72 11.24 36.64
CA ALA A 781 1.17 12.63 36.72
C ALA A 781 1.21 13.33 35.35
N HIS A 782 1.43 12.58 34.27
CA HIS A 782 1.43 13.06 32.89
C HIS A 782 0.55 12.16 32.02
N ASP A 783 -0.31 12.78 31.22
CA ASP A 783 -1.15 12.10 30.24
C ASP A 783 -1.02 12.82 28.89
N PRO A 784 -0.35 12.21 27.90
CA PRO A 784 -0.07 12.85 26.61
C PRO A 784 -1.35 13.11 25.81
N LEU A 785 -2.48 12.50 26.18
CA LEU A 785 -3.74 12.58 25.43
C LEU A 785 -4.63 13.76 25.83
N ARG A 786 -4.30 14.50 26.90
CA ARG A 786 -5.15 15.60 27.41
C ARG A 786 -5.11 16.89 26.60
N SER A 787 -4.07 17.09 25.79
CA SER A 787 -3.85 18.34 25.06
C SER A 787 -3.16 18.07 23.74
N LEU A 788 -3.89 17.40 22.84
CA LEU A 788 -3.38 17.06 21.52
C LEU A 788 -3.50 18.26 20.57
N LYS A 789 -2.50 18.44 19.73
CA LYS A 789 -2.51 19.41 18.64
C LYS A 789 -2.54 18.66 17.34
N ALA A 790 -3.52 18.95 16.51
CA ALA A 790 -3.60 18.38 15.18
C ALA A 790 -3.24 19.43 14.13
N ARG A 791 -2.70 18.98 13.01
CA ARG A 791 -2.40 19.76 11.81
C ARG A 791 -3.34 19.34 10.71
N VAL A 792 -4.08 20.26 10.11
CA VAL A 792 -4.96 19.91 8.98
C VAL A 792 -4.13 19.48 7.78
N THR A 793 -4.37 18.28 7.28
CA THR A 793 -3.66 17.72 6.11
C THR A 793 -4.53 17.69 4.86
N GLU A 794 -5.85 17.64 5.05
CA GLU A 794 -6.84 17.70 3.97
C GLU A 794 -8.03 18.57 4.41
N GLY A 795 -8.53 19.39 3.48
CA GLY A 795 -9.72 20.24 3.71
C GLY A 795 -11.01 19.43 3.82
N PRO A 796 -12.18 20.09 3.89
CA PRO A 796 -13.45 19.39 4.10
C PRO A 796 -13.73 18.43 2.95
N VAL A 797 -13.88 17.15 3.28
CA VAL A 797 -14.35 16.09 2.40
C VAL A 797 -15.83 15.83 2.75
N PRO A 798 -16.78 16.05 1.84
CA PRO A 798 -18.18 15.71 2.06
C PRO A 798 -18.30 14.21 2.31
N THR A 799 -18.96 13.82 3.40
CA THR A 799 -19.20 12.40 3.69
C THR A 799 -20.67 12.08 3.40
N SER A 800 -20.91 11.24 2.39
CA SER A 800 -22.26 10.77 2.05
C SER A 800 -22.95 10.01 3.19
N ARG A 801 -22.14 9.43 4.10
CA ARG A 801 -22.61 8.64 5.24
C ARG A 801 -23.10 9.50 6.42
N TYR A 802 -22.54 10.68 6.63
CA TYR A 802 -22.87 11.52 7.80
C TYR A 802 -23.51 12.86 7.45
N LEU A 803 -23.64 13.20 6.15
CA LEU A 803 -24.12 14.52 5.69
C LEU A 803 -23.29 15.69 6.30
N GLU A 804 -22.07 15.40 6.73
CA GLU A 804 -21.13 16.31 7.36
C GLU A 804 -19.82 16.36 6.57
N SER A 805 -19.08 17.47 6.71
CA SER A 805 -17.76 17.65 6.11
C SER A 805 -16.67 17.20 7.07
N MET A 806 -15.89 16.19 6.66
CA MET A 806 -14.79 15.64 7.44
C MET A 806 -13.46 16.30 7.05
N TYR A 807 -12.63 16.61 8.04
CA TYR A 807 -11.25 17.07 7.82
C TYR A 807 -10.27 15.96 8.19
N LYS A 808 -9.23 15.74 7.38
CA LYS A 808 -8.12 14.87 7.78
C LYS A 808 -7.05 15.71 8.46
N VAL A 809 -6.51 15.17 9.54
CA VAL A 809 -5.50 15.84 10.35
C VAL A 809 -4.39 14.88 10.74
N HIS A 810 -3.23 15.42 11.06
CA HIS A 810 -2.09 14.69 11.63
C HIS A 810 -1.83 15.17 13.04
N ILE A 811 -1.55 14.28 13.98
CA ILE A 811 -1.24 14.59 15.38
C ILE A 811 0.25 14.39 15.59
N PRO A 812 1.09 15.45 15.54
CA PRO A 812 2.54 15.29 15.56
C PRO A 812 3.05 14.55 16.79
N GLU A 813 2.40 14.74 17.95
CA GLU A 813 2.71 14.15 19.25
C GLU A 813 2.51 12.64 19.29
N LEU A 814 1.65 12.11 18.42
CA LEU A 814 1.40 10.66 18.31
C LEU A 814 1.98 10.08 17.02
N GLY A 815 2.31 10.93 16.03
CA GLY A 815 2.70 10.50 14.68
C GLY A 815 1.53 9.96 13.84
N LEU A 816 0.30 10.11 14.31
CA LEU A 816 -0.89 9.47 13.72
C LEU A 816 -1.72 10.42 12.87
N GLN A 817 -2.43 9.86 11.90
CA GLN A 817 -3.51 10.53 11.22
C GLN A 817 -4.83 10.32 11.97
N GLY A 818 -5.70 11.33 11.94
CA GLY A 818 -7.03 11.29 12.50
C GLY A 818 -8.00 12.11 11.66
N ARG A 819 -9.27 12.13 12.09
CA ARG A 819 -10.36 12.79 11.36
C ARG A 819 -11.16 13.68 12.30
N ILE A 820 -11.55 14.86 11.84
CA ILE A 820 -12.47 15.74 12.55
C ILE A 820 -13.77 15.77 11.78
N MET A 821 -14.84 15.22 12.37
CA MET A 821 -16.16 15.13 11.72
C MET A 821 -16.95 16.43 11.80
N GLN A 822 -16.76 17.20 12.88
CA GLN A 822 -17.52 18.42 13.12
C GLN A 822 -16.57 19.60 13.30
N PHE A 823 -16.52 20.44 12.26
CA PHE A 823 -15.88 21.74 12.33
C PHE A 823 -16.93 22.83 12.59
N PRO A 824 -16.67 23.83 13.46
CA PRO A 824 -17.57 24.94 13.67
C PRO A 824 -17.91 25.62 12.33
N ARG A 825 -19.21 25.72 12.00
CA ARG A 825 -19.71 26.18 10.68
C ARG A 825 -19.17 27.55 10.23
N ASN A 826 -18.67 28.37 11.16
CA ASN A 826 -18.18 29.72 10.89
C ASN A 826 -16.65 29.85 10.89
N ARG A 827 -15.89 28.74 11.03
CA ARG A 827 -14.42 28.77 11.02
C ARG A 827 -13.87 28.11 9.76
N THR A 828 -13.30 28.92 8.87
CA THR A 828 -12.45 28.43 7.77
C THR A 828 -11.10 27.99 8.34
N VAL A 829 -10.66 26.78 8.02
CA VAL A 829 -9.36 26.26 8.45
C VAL A 829 -8.51 25.90 7.25
N GLU A 830 -7.27 26.37 7.29
CA GLU A 830 -6.31 26.23 6.21
C GLU A 830 -5.50 24.92 6.31
N LEU A 831 -4.99 24.45 5.17
CA LEU A 831 -4.07 23.32 5.15
C LEU A 831 -2.80 23.65 5.96
N GLY A 832 -2.46 22.76 6.88
CA GLY A 832 -1.35 22.83 7.82
C GLY A 832 -1.58 23.75 9.02
N GLU A 833 -2.79 24.30 9.21
CA GLU A 833 -3.19 25.02 10.43
C GLU A 833 -3.16 24.08 11.65
N GLU A 834 -2.75 24.61 12.80
CA GLU A 834 -2.80 23.93 14.10
C GLU A 834 -4.17 24.10 14.75
N VAL A 835 -4.74 23.00 15.23
CA VAL A 835 -5.99 23.00 15.98
C VAL A 835 -5.84 22.14 17.25
N GLU A 836 -6.37 22.62 18.36
CA GLU A 836 -6.42 21.83 19.60
C GLU A 836 -7.57 20.83 19.51
N VAL A 837 -7.27 19.58 19.82
CA VAL A 837 -8.20 18.47 19.69
C VAL A 837 -8.16 17.57 20.91
N GLU A 838 -9.24 16.82 21.09
CA GLU A 838 -9.30 15.68 21.99
C GLU A 838 -9.80 14.45 21.21
N ILE A 839 -9.44 13.27 21.72
CA ILE A 839 -9.90 12.01 21.15
C ILE A 839 -11.39 11.88 21.43
N ASP A 840 -12.19 11.79 20.38
CA ASP A 840 -13.62 11.53 20.49
C ASP A 840 -13.88 10.02 20.53
N ARG A 841 -13.31 9.30 19.55
CA ARG A 841 -13.53 7.87 19.40
C ARG A 841 -12.33 7.18 18.74
N ILE A 842 -12.03 5.97 19.21
CA ILE A 842 -11.10 5.05 18.55
C ILE A 842 -11.85 3.77 18.22
N GLN A 843 -11.73 3.31 16.98
CA GLN A 843 -12.32 2.05 16.55
C GLN A 843 -11.26 1.18 15.88
N LEU A 844 -11.13 -0.06 16.33
CA LEU A 844 -10.24 -1.08 15.74
C LEU A 844 -10.96 -1.88 14.65
N GLY A 845 -10.20 -2.58 13.82
CA GLY A 845 -10.70 -3.46 12.77
C GLY A 845 -9.78 -3.46 11.56
N THR A 846 -10.29 -3.89 10.41
CA THR A 846 -9.55 -3.85 9.13
C THR A 846 -9.27 -2.43 8.66
N HIS A 847 -9.99 -1.42 9.14
CA HIS A 847 -9.71 -0.01 8.85
C HIS A 847 -9.78 0.75 10.16
N PRO A 848 -8.70 0.73 10.97
CA PRO A 848 -8.67 1.42 12.25
C PRO A 848 -8.92 2.92 12.07
N LEU A 849 -9.72 3.52 12.96
CA LEU A 849 -10.07 4.94 12.89
C LEU A 849 -9.78 5.65 14.20
N LEU A 850 -9.38 6.92 14.06
CA LEU A 850 -9.18 7.87 15.13
C LEU A 850 -10.00 9.12 14.81
N ASP A 851 -11.15 9.24 15.46
CA ASP A 851 -12.01 10.41 15.36
C ASP A 851 -11.70 11.37 16.51
N LEU A 852 -11.64 12.64 16.15
CA LEU A 852 -11.22 13.75 16.98
C LEU A 852 -12.32 14.81 16.97
N LYS A 853 -12.42 15.53 18.08
CA LYS A 853 -13.24 16.74 18.18
C LYS A 853 -12.38 17.92 18.59
N ILE A 854 -12.78 19.11 18.13
CA ILE A 854 -12.10 20.34 18.49
C ILE A 854 -12.35 20.62 19.96
N ARG A 855 -11.29 20.93 20.70
CA ARG A 855 -11.40 21.32 22.10
C ARG A 855 -12.04 22.72 22.17
N SER A 856 -13.17 22.81 22.88
CA SER A 856 -13.92 24.06 23.09
C SER A 856 -13.28 24.98 24.11
#